data_AF-A0A068RZS3-F1
#
_entry.id   AF-A0A068RZS3-F1
#
_cell.length_a   1.000
_cell.length_b   1.000
_cell.length_c   1.000
_cell.angle_alpha   90.00
_cell.angle_beta   90.00
_cell.angle_gamma   90.00
#
_symmetry.space_group_name_H-M   'P 1'
#
loop_
_entity.id
_entity.type
_entity.pdbx_description
1 polymer ?
#
loop_
_entity_poly.entity_id
_entity_poly.type
_entity_poly.pdbx_seq_one_letter_code
_entity_poly.pdbx_strand_id
1 'polypeptide(L)'
;MQLYRSETGCQVSWDNTDIIDSLDAFKTKVRQCTGIEIERQILMTSFGTQVKETNVKEVTTASGQEEYIVFVYDREYLSASEEQMLKLIDEGTPRLEPEIRCFDDAASRSVLEKIKDVQSNDLGYTCKLYLSLFSHFDTCAQSLIEVIVIHTRLAQRVVEEQKKQWMALNVAMTNLRSHNTIAEESVSSLSSGVQKDLTKQSTLTDAADMNIRILKSIRIHPAILQALGETRSQRTLMDYLDIEELETSKNRSREFCTTLEHELQELRSGASMLHHHANELQQQITDNQDPLSLDAGVSDIQGVQEKAHFLSDQINRNVNRVFTKVSRLINIPITSLTNQIPDINDSVALSSSSFSSSTTPSTEARDQFKMIYDLAVMYINEEIPKIIAYEKRIRRKAADLIGAKRQSVVRFLEYMHRVSDLQSDIASVMSYVESIRKWKADYKRTNGGRSLEVAEEVIYAYAYLLLEMARRKEYSTILLENSNATADLLASYRTKEQKRRDRFLRKYIGMLPFKVSIENDTTPHCEISTVHLESDRPEISRSDVIDFVRILGQYYAASPTQPGSPRLDIKNRRRTSPSSPKIGKQSLEESASSRSARSQLQESGVVGGSERFIDLLHTMSQELDGLKAEFLKAVETSLYQNRV
;
A
#
# COMPACT_ATOMS: atom_id res chain seq x y z
N MET A 1 -22.47 3.57 -16.99
CA MET A 1 -22.01 2.63 -15.94
C MET A 1 -22.82 1.35 -16.03
N GLN A 2 -22.17 0.19 -15.93
CA GLN A 2 -22.83 -1.12 -15.84
C GLN A 2 -22.82 -1.63 -14.40
N LEU A 3 -23.92 -2.23 -13.95
CA LEU A 3 -24.08 -2.74 -12.60
C LEU A 3 -24.31 -4.25 -12.64
N TYR A 4 -23.57 -5.00 -11.84
CA TYR A 4 -23.68 -6.46 -11.75
C TYR A 4 -23.76 -6.91 -10.29
N ARG A 5 -24.58 -7.91 -10.00
CA ARG A 5 -24.49 -8.67 -8.75
C ARG A 5 -23.26 -9.56 -8.81
N SER A 6 -22.36 -9.42 -7.85
CA SER A 6 -21.09 -10.15 -7.86
C SER A 6 -21.30 -11.66 -7.70
N GLU A 7 -22.23 -12.08 -6.84
CA GLU A 7 -22.42 -13.49 -6.49
C GLU A 7 -22.98 -14.31 -7.64
N THR A 8 -23.77 -13.71 -8.53
CA THR A 8 -24.45 -14.41 -9.62
C THR A 8 -23.97 -13.98 -11.01
N GLY A 9 -23.20 -12.88 -11.09
CA GLY A 9 -22.76 -12.24 -12.32
C GLY A 9 -23.88 -11.62 -13.14
N CYS A 10 -25.10 -11.60 -12.61
CA CYS A 10 -26.27 -11.10 -13.31
C CYS A 10 -26.19 -9.56 -13.42
N GLN A 11 -26.45 -9.06 -14.63
CA GLN A 11 -26.55 -7.62 -14.85
C GLN A 11 -27.82 -7.09 -14.19
N VAL A 12 -27.66 -6.03 -13.40
CA VAL A 12 -28.77 -5.35 -12.76
C VAL A 12 -29.39 -4.37 -13.76
N SER A 13 -30.66 -4.60 -14.08
CA SER A 13 -31.44 -3.64 -14.88
C SER A 13 -31.81 -2.45 -14.01
N TRP A 14 -31.47 -1.26 -14.48
CA TRP A 14 -31.80 -0.01 -13.79
C TRP A 14 -31.83 1.14 -14.80
N ASP A 15 -32.73 2.10 -14.58
CA ASP A 15 -32.83 3.31 -15.42
C ASP A 15 -31.71 4.28 -15.05
N ASN A 16 -30.75 4.46 -15.96
CA ASN A 16 -29.59 5.35 -15.79
C ASN A 16 -29.92 6.82 -16.13
N THR A 17 -31.20 7.22 -16.04
CA THR A 17 -31.68 8.56 -16.40
C THR A 17 -31.63 9.56 -15.23
N ASP A 18 -31.62 9.05 -13.99
CA ASP A 18 -31.58 9.89 -12.79
C ASP A 18 -30.13 10.34 -12.53
N ILE A 19 -29.93 11.63 -12.28
CA ILE A 19 -28.62 12.16 -11.87
C ILE A 19 -28.35 11.68 -10.44
N ILE A 20 -27.33 10.83 -10.28
CA ILE A 20 -26.90 10.31 -8.99
C ILE A 20 -25.77 11.19 -8.46
N ASP A 21 -26.10 12.08 -7.52
CA ASP A 21 -25.17 13.08 -7.00
C ASP A 21 -24.51 12.71 -5.65
N SER A 22 -24.94 11.63 -5.00
CA SER A 22 -24.42 11.17 -3.71
C SER A 22 -24.38 9.65 -3.61
N LEU A 23 -23.53 9.12 -2.70
CA LEU A 23 -23.43 7.70 -2.43
C LEU A 23 -24.74 7.13 -1.87
N ASP A 24 -25.45 7.88 -1.03
CA ASP A 24 -26.72 7.44 -0.44
C ASP A 24 -27.82 7.33 -1.49
N ALA A 25 -27.90 8.28 -2.43
CA ALA A 25 -28.81 8.18 -3.58
C ALA A 25 -28.47 6.95 -4.43
N PHE A 26 -27.19 6.69 -4.67
CA PHE A 26 -26.74 5.52 -5.42
C PHE A 26 -27.15 4.22 -4.73
N LYS A 27 -26.82 4.06 -3.43
CA LYS A 27 -27.17 2.87 -2.64
C LYS A 27 -28.67 2.65 -2.54
N THR A 28 -29.45 3.73 -2.45
CA THR A 28 -30.92 3.66 -2.46
C THR A 28 -31.43 3.10 -3.78
N LYS A 29 -30.88 3.55 -4.91
CA LYS A 29 -31.23 3.02 -6.24
C LYS A 29 -30.81 1.55 -6.38
N VAL A 30 -29.61 1.19 -5.91
CA VAL A 30 -29.15 -0.21 -5.89
C VAL A 30 -30.09 -1.08 -5.05
N ARG A 31 -30.56 -0.61 -3.88
CA ARG A 31 -31.55 -1.33 -3.06
C ARG A 31 -32.85 -1.56 -3.82
N GLN A 32 -33.37 -0.54 -4.51
CA GLN A 32 -34.60 -0.67 -5.31
C GLN A 32 -34.47 -1.71 -6.43
N CYS A 33 -33.30 -1.79 -7.07
CA CYS A 33 -33.09 -2.70 -8.20
C CYS A 33 -32.66 -4.12 -7.79
N THR A 34 -31.99 -4.28 -6.64
CA THR A 34 -31.41 -5.57 -6.22
C THR A 34 -32.06 -6.19 -4.99
N GLY A 35 -32.82 -5.41 -4.21
CA GLY A 35 -33.37 -5.83 -2.92
C GLY A 35 -32.35 -5.85 -1.78
N ILE A 36 -31.06 -5.58 -2.02
CA ILE A 36 -30.01 -5.60 -0.99
C ILE A 36 -30.10 -4.33 -0.14
N GLU A 37 -30.18 -4.48 1.18
CA GLU A 37 -30.22 -3.35 2.13
C GLU A 37 -28.96 -2.48 2.08
N ILE A 38 -29.10 -1.17 2.28
CA ILE A 38 -28.02 -0.17 2.13
C ILE A 38 -26.78 -0.50 2.97
N GLU A 39 -26.99 -1.04 4.18
CA GLU A 39 -25.96 -1.43 5.15
C GLU A 39 -25.20 -2.70 4.76
N ARG A 40 -25.82 -3.52 3.91
CA ARG A 40 -25.28 -4.78 3.40
C ARG A 40 -24.53 -4.62 2.08
N GLN A 41 -24.76 -3.52 1.36
CA GLN A 41 -24.14 -3.26 0.07
C GLN A 41 -22.65 -2.91 0.20
N ILE A 42 -21.82 -3.70 -0.47
CA ILE A 42 -20.42 -3.36 -0.78
C ILE A 42 -20.35 -3.08 -2.28
N LEU A 43 -19.93 -1.88 -2.65
CA LEU A 43 -19.88 -1.42 -4.04
C LEU A 43 -18.42 -1.24 -4.45
N MET A 44 -17.99 -1.95 -5.50
CA MET A 44 -16.62 -1.85 -6.01
C MET A 44 -16.61 -1.67 -7.51
N THR A 45 -15.70 -0.83 -8.01
CA THR A 45 -15.45 -0.68 -9.43
C THR A 45 -14.60 -1.83 -9.96
N SER A 46 -14.57 -2.00 -11.29
CA SER A 46 -13.70 -2.95 -12.00
C SER A 46 -12.21 -2.84 -11.69
N PHE A 47 -11.78 -1.75 -11.06
CA PHE A 47 -10.38 -1.48 -10.71
C PHE A 47 -10.02 -1.92 -9.27
N GLY A 48 -10.94 -2.54 -8.52
CA GLY A 48 -10.68 -2.90 -7.12
C GLY A 48 -10.91 -1.77 -6.13
N THR A 49 -11.44 -0.63 -6.58
CA THR A 49 -11.69 0.55 -5.74
C THR A 49 -13.12 0.56 -5.23
N GLN A 50 -13.29 0.77 -3.92
CA GLN A 50 -14.63 0.94 -3.34
C GLN A 50 -15.27 2.24 -3.81
N VAL A 51 -16.57 2.20 -4.13
CA VAL A 51 -17.35 3.41 -4.43
C VAL A 51 -17.58 4.17 -3.13
N LYS A 52 -17.15 5.43 -3.10
CA LYS A 52 -17.21 6.35 -1.96
C LYS A 52 -17.85 7.66 -2.42
N GLU A 53 -18.23 8.51 -1.47
CA GLU A 53 -18.80 9.84 -1.77
C GLU A 53 -17.90 10.67 -2.71
N THR A 54 -16.58 10.50 -2.59
CA THR A 54 -15.59 11.24 -3.39
C THR A 54 -15.56 10.86 -4.87
N ASN A 55 -15.93 9.63 -5.23
CA ASN A 55 -15.82 9.12 -6.60
C ASN A 55 -17.18 8.74 -7.23
N VAL A 56 -18.28 8.74 -6.47
CA VAL A 56 -19.59 8.29 -6.96
C VAL A 56 -20.04 9.05 -8.21
N LYS A 57 -19.86 10.37 -8.27
CA LYS A 57 -20.25 11.19 -9.42
C LYS A 57 -19.49 10.83 -10.68
N GLU A 58 -18.19 10.58 -10.56
CA GLU A 58 -17.36 10.14 -11.67
C GLU A 58 -17.81 8.75 -12.17
N VAL A 59 -18.02 7.83 -11.22
CA VAL A 59 -18.43 6.46 -11.51
C VAL A 59 -19.79 6.38 -12.22
N THR A 60 -20.76 7.21 -11.81
CA THR A 60 -22.12 7.18 -12.37
C THR A 60 -22.27 7.95 -13.68
N THR A 61 -21.46 9.00 -13.89
CA THR A 61 -21.54 9.84 -15.11
C THR A 61 -20.67 9.33 -16.26
N ALA A 62 -19.70 8.45 -16.00
CA ALA A 62 -18.85 7.91 -17.05
C ALA A 62 -19.65 7.10 -18.09
N SER A 63 -19.37 7.38 -19.37
CA SER A 63 -20.05 6.78 -20.52
C SER A 63 -19.05 6.49 -21.66
N GLY A 64 -19.44 5.61 -22.59
CA GLY A 64 -18.59 5.26 -23.72
C GLY A 64 -17.39 4.40 -23.32
N GLN A 65 -16.18 4.79 -23.73
CA GLN A 65 -14.95 4.02 -23.49
C GLN A 65 -14.46 4.07 -22.02
N GLU A 66 -14.97 5.02 -21.24
CA GLU A 66 -14.67 5.17 -19.81
C GLU A 66 -15.77 4.59 -18.92
N GLU A 67 -16.71 3.82 -19.47
CA GLU A 67 -17.81 3.25 -18.71
C GLU A 67 -17.29 2.34 -17.57
N TYR A 68 -17.52 2.76 -16.33
CA TYR A 68 -17.24 1.94 -15.16
C TYR A 68 -18.17 0.72 -15.09
N ILE A 69 -17.60 -0.42 -14.74
CA ILE A 69 -18.33 -1.60 -14.29
C ILE A 69 -18.30 -1.59 -12.76
N VAL A 70 -19.46 -1.68 -12.14
CA VAL A 70 -19.62 -1.76 -10.68
C VAL A 70 -20.20 -3.11 -10.30
N PHE A 71 -19.53 -3.75 -9.35
CA PHE A 71 -19.97 -4.98 -8.71
C PHE A 71 -20.59 -4.66 -7.35
N VAL A 72 -21.79 -5.19 -7.13
CA VAL A 72 -22.51 -5.15 -5.86
C VAL A 72 -22.30 -6.48 -5.16
N TYR A 73 -21.69 -6.46 -3.99
CA TYR A 73 -21.59 -7.61 -3.09
C TYR A 73 -22.55 -7.39 -1.92
N ASP A 74 -23.22 -8.45 -1.53
CA ASP A 74 -24.08 -8.49 -0.35
C ASP A 74 -23.30 -9.11 0.82
N ARG A 75 -23.10 -8.31 1.86
CA ARG A 75 -22.42 -8.69 3.09
C ARG A 75 -23.04 -9.92 3.77
N GLU A 76 -24.33 -10.20 3.56
CA GLU A 76 -24.98 -11.40 4.10
C GLU A 76 -24.28 -12.69 3.66
N TYR A 77 -23.83 -12.76 2.41
CA TYR A 77 -23.20 -13.96 1.86
C TYR A 77 -21.73 -14.13 2.27
N LEU A 78 -21.13 -13.18 2.99
CA LEU A 78 -19.79 -13.33 3.57
C LEU A 78 -19.77 -14.22 4.82
N SER A 79 -20.93 -14.60 5.36
CA SER A 79 -21.07 -15.55 6.48
C SER A 79 -22.35 -16.40 6.37
N ALA A 80 -22.88 -16.54 5.15
CA ALA A 80 -24.12 -17.26 4.89
C ALA A 80 -24.06 -18.74 5.30
N SER A 81 -25.20 -19.20 5.83
CA SER A 81 -25.47 -20.63 6.03
C SER A 81 -25.68 -21.37 4.71
N GLU A 82 -25.51 -22.69 4.72
CA GLU A 82 -25.75 -23.54 3.55
C GLU A 82 -27.15 -23.33 2.93
N GLU A 83 -28.18 -23.08 3.77
CA GLU A 83 -29.54 -22.81 3.31
C GLU A 83 -29.67 -21.49 2.53
N GLN A 84 -28.97 -20.45 2.98
CA GLN A 84 -28.93 -19.16 2.27
C GLN A 84 -28.16 -19.28 0.96
N MET A 85 -27.06 -20.05 0.94
CA MET A 85 -26.33 -20.35 -0.29
C MET A 85 -27.21 -21.10 -1.30
N LEU A 86 -27.96 -22.11 -0.85
CA LEU A 86 -28.89 -22.88 -1.70
C LEU A 86 -29.97 -22.00 -2.33
N LYS A 87 -30.57 -21.09 -1.56
CA LYS A 87 -31.54 -20.11 -2.09
C LYS A 87 -30.93 -19.25 -3.19
N LEU A 88 -29.73 -18.71 -2.96
CA LEU A 88 -29.05 -17.88 -3.96
C LEU A 88 -28.69 -18.67 -5.22
N ILE A 89 -28.28 -19.93 -5.08
CA ILE A 89 -27.98 -20.80 -6.22
C ILE A 89 -29.24 -21.04 -7.04
N ASP A 90 -30.38 -21.29 -6.40
CA ASP A 90 -31.64 -21.53 -7.10
C ASP A 90 -32.22 -20.27 -7.75
N GLU A 91 -32.01 -19.08 -7.17
CA GLU A 91 -32.40 -17.79 -7.75
C GLU A 91 -31.46 -17.35 -8.88
N GLY A 92 -30.15 -17.55 -8.69
CA GLY A 92 -29.10 -17.13 -9.62
C GLY A 92 -28.94 -18.06 -10.83
N THR A 93 -29.54 -19.25 -10.80
CA THR A 93 -29.41 -20.25 -11.87
C THR A 93 -30.67 -20.31 -12.72
N PRO A 94 -30.59 -20.00 -14.02
CA PRO A 94 -31.77 -20.08 -14.88
C PRO A 94 -32.22 -21.53 -15.06
N ARG A 95 -33.54 -21.72 -15.17
CA ARG A 95 -34.15 -23.03 -15.44
C ARG A 95 -34.30 -23.25 -16.94
N LEU A 96 -34.05 -24.48 -17.37
CA LEU A 96 -34.26 -24.90 -18.75
C LEU A 96 -35.75 -25.21 -18.98
N GLU A 97 -36.29 -24.80 -20.12
CA GLU A 97 -37.68 -25.09 -20.49
C GLU A 97 -37.89 -26.60 -20.75
N PRO A 98 -39.12 -27.13 -20.58
CA PRO A 98 -39.42 -28.53 -20.87
C PRO A 98 -39.17 -28.91 -22.34
N GLU A 99 -39.02 -30.21 -22.63
CA GLU A 99 -38.81 -30.69 -24.00
C GLU A 99 -40.09 -30.51 -24.82
N ILE A 100 -39.98 -29.81 -25.95
CA ILE A 100 -41.14 -29.56 -26.81
C ILE A 100 -41.36 -30.78 -27.70
N ARG A 101 -42.54 -31.37 -27.59
CA ARG A 101 -43.02 -32.40 -28.53
C ARG A 101 -43.70 -31.70 -29.71
N CYS A 102 -42.91 -31.13 -30.62
CA CYS A 102 -43.46 -30.41 -31.78
C CYS A 102 -43.78 -31.31 -32.97
N PHE A 103 -43.10 -32.45 -33.12
CA PHE A 103 -43.25 -33.32 -34.29
C PHE A 103 -44.06 -34.58 -33.97
N ASP A 104 -45.20 -34.73 -34.62
CA ASP A 104 -46.00 -35.96 -34.59
C ASP A 104 -45.68 -36.83 -35.82
N ASP A 105 -44.73 -37.74 -35.62
CA ASP A 105 -44.32 -38.72 -36.62
C ASP A 105 -45.50 -39.65 -37.02
N ALA A 106 -46.42 -39.95 -36.11
CA ALA A 106 -47.54 -40.84 -36.37
C ALA A 106 -48.58 -40.17 -37.27
N ALA A 107 -48.94 -38.90 -36.99
CA ALA A 107 -49.84 -38.11 -37.84
C ALA A 107 -49.24 -37.90 -39.24
N SER A 108 -47.95 -37.55 -39.31
CA SER A 108 -47.22 -37.34 -40.58
C SER A 108 -47.17 -38.60 -41.43
N ARG A 109 -46.91 -39.77 -40.83
CA ARG A 109 -46.92 -41.06 -41.54
C ARG A 109 -48.33 -41.49 -41.96
N SER A 110 -49.35 -41.21 -41.14
CA SER A 110 -50.74 -41.52 -41.50
C SER A 110 -51.19 -40.74 -42.75
N VAL A 111 -50.87 -39.44 -42.82
CA VAL A 111 -51.12 -38.62 -44.01
C VAL A 111 -50.33 -39.14 -45.22
N LEU A 112 -49.09 -39.57 -45.03
CA LEU A 112 -48.26 -40.11 -46.10
C LEU A 112 -48.78 -41.45 -46.66
N GLU A 113 -49.28 -42.36 -45.83
CA GLU A 113 -49.91 -43.61 -46.30
C GLU A 113 -51.21 -43.32 -47.05
N LYS A 114 -52.04 -42.35 -46.60
CA LYS A 114 -53.21 -41.90 -47.36
C LYS A 114 -52.83 -41.39 -48.76
N ILE A 115 -51.74 -40.64 -48.88
CA ILE A 115 -51.24 -40.14 -50.17
C ILE A 115 -50.80 -41.29 -51.09
N LYS A 116 -50.22 -42.35 -50.53
CA LYS A 116 -49.77 -43.55 -51.26
C LYS A 116 -50.93 -44.42 -51.73
N ASP A 117 -51.99 -44.53 -50.92
CA ASP A 117 -53.20 -45.31 -51.22
C ASP A 117 -54.12 -44.61 -52.22
N VAL A 118 -54.07 -43.27 -52.32
CA VAL A 118 -54.79 -42.48 -53.33
C VAL A 118 -54.06 -42.57 -54.68
N GLN A 119 -53.95 -43.78 -55.23
CA GLN A 119 -53.64 -43.96 -56.63
C GLN A 119 -54.87 -43.54 -57.45
N SER A 120 -54.85 -42.27 -57.87
CA SER A 120 -55.68 -41.64 -58.91
C SER A 120 -57.19 -41.55 -58.65
N ASN A 121 -57.67 -40.33 -58.36
CA ASN A 121 -58.70 -39.64 -59.17
C ASN A 121 -59.05 -38.23 -58.62
N ASP A 122 -58.72 -37.91 -57.36
CA ASP A 122 -58.91 -36.56 -56.80
C ASP A 122 -57.57 -35.83 -56.59
N LEU A 123 -57.22 -35.03 -57.60
CA LEU A 123 -56.03 -34.18 -57.61
C LEU A 123 -56.09 -33.10 -56.50
N GLY A 124 -57.28 -32.53 -56.25
CA GLY A 124 -57.47 -31.47 -55.27
C GLY A 124 -57.26 -31.96 -53.84
N TYR A 125 -57.78 -33.14 -53.52
CA TYR A 125 -57.59 -33.80 -52.23
C TYR A 125 -56.12 -34.14 -51.96
N THR A 126 -55.44 -34.73 -52.94
CA THR A 126 -54.01 -35.10 -52.81
C THR A 126 -53.12 -33.87 -52.60
N CYS A 127 -53.39 -32.78 -53.34
CA CYS A 127 -52.69 -31.51 -53.17
C CYS A 127 -52.90 -30.91 -51.77
N LYS A 128 -54.11 -30.98 -51.20
CA LYS A 128 -54.38 -30.50 -49.83
C LYS A 128 -53.63 -31.29 -48.76
N LEU A 129 -53.54 -32.62 -48.91
CA LEU A 129 -52.76 -33.46 -48.00
C LEU A 129 -51.26 -33.10 -48.02
N TYR A 130 -50.68 -32.89 -49.21
CA TYR A 130 -49.30 -32.42 -49.31
C TYR A 130 -49.11 -31.02 -48.70
N LEU A 131 -50.02 -30.07 -48.96
CA LEU A 131 -49.93 -28.73 -48.38
C LEU A 131 -50.00 -28.76 -46.85
N SER A 132 -50.90 -29.55 -46.27
CA SER A 132 -50.98 -29.74 -44.81
C SER A 132 -49.69 -30.36 -44.25
N LEU A 133 -49.18 -31.41 -44.88
CA LEU A 133 -47.96 -32.10 -44.45
C LEU A 133 -46.73 -31.18 -44.50
N PHE A 134 -46.52 -30.45 -45.60
CA PHE A 134 -45.39 -29.52 -45.72
C PHE A 134 -45.55 -28.26 -44.87
N SER A 135 -46.78 -27.80 -44.62
CA SER A 135 -47.05 -26.74 -43.64
C SER A 135 -46.72 -27.19 -42.20
N HIS A 136 -47.01 -28.46 -41.87
CA HIS A 136 -46.64 -29.03 -40.57
C HIS A 136 -45.12 -29.13 -40.41
N PHE A 137 -44.39 -29.56 -41.45
CA PHE A 137 -42.92 -29.60 -41.42
C PHE A 137 -42.30 -28.21 -41.22
N ASP A 138 -42.79 -27.19 -41.93
CA ASP A 138 -42.32 -25.80 -41.77
C ASP A 138 -42.60 -25.27 -40.36
N THR A 139 -43.81 -25.49 -39.85
CA THR A 139 -44.19 -25.10 -38.47
C THR A 139 -43.31 -25.79 -37.43
N CYS A 140 -43.09 -27.10 -37.55
CA CYS A 140 -42.20 -27.85 -36.66
C CYS A 140 -40.77 -27.33 -36.70
N ALA A 141 -40.23 -27.11 -37.90
CA ALA A 141 -38.87 -26.58 -38.08
C ALA A 141 -38.73 -25.19 -37.44
N GLN A 142 -39.70 -24.29 -37.66
CA GLN A 142 -39.71 -22.95 -37.06
C GLN A 142 -39.74 -23.00 -35.53
N SER A 143 -40.63 -23.80 -34.93
CA SER A 143 -40.68 -23.94 -33.47
C SER A 143 -39.39 -24.53 -32.89
N LEU A 144 -38.76 -25.51 -33.56
CA LEU A 144 -37.48 -26.06 -33.12
C LEU A 144 -36.36 -25.02 -33.18
N ILE A 145 -36.33 -24.19 -34.24
CA ILE A 145 -35.35 -23.12 -34.39
C ILE A 145 -35.53 -22.04 -33.32
N GLU A 146 -36.76 -21.64 -33.02
CA GLU A 146 -37.04 -20.67 -31.95
C GLU A 146 -36.44 -21.14 -30.61
N VAL A 147 -36.62 -22.40 -30.28
CA VAL A 147 -36.10 -23.02 -29.04
C VAL A 147 -34.57 -23.10 -29.07
N ILE A 148 -33.99 -23.48 -30.21
CA ILE A 148 -32.54 -23.48 -30.41
C ILE A 148 -31.97 -22.08 -30.14
N VAL A 149 -32.60 -21.04 -30.68
CA VAL A 149 -32.18 -19.63 -30.48
C VAL A 149 -32.27 -19.25 -29.00
N ILE A 150 -33.37 -19.61 -28.32
CA ILE A 150 -33.57 -19.34 -26.89
C ILE A 150 -32.46 -20.02 -26.06
N HIS A 151 -32.19 -21.31 -26.27
CA HIS A 151 -31.17 -22.04 -25.53
C HIS A 151 -29.75 -21.57 -25.84
N THR A 152 -29.44 -21.19 -27.08
CA THR A 152 -28.13 -20.59 -27.40
C THR A 152 -27.95 -19.26 -26.69
N ARG A 153 -28.97 -18.38 -26.71
CA ARG A 153 -28.91 -17.09 -26.01
C ARG A 153 -28.78 -17.28 -24.50
N LEU A 154 -29.44 -18.29 -23.94
CA LEU A 154 -29.32 -18.65 -22.53
C LEU A 154 -27.90 -19.10 -22.20
N ALA A 155 -27.31 -20.00 -23.00
CA ALA A 155 -25.95 -20.47 -22.81
C ALA A 155 -24.92 -19.32 -22.87
N GLN A 156 -25.07 -18.42 -23.85
CA GLN A 156 -24.24 -17.21 -23.95
C GLN A 156 -24.33 -16.36 -22.69
N ARG A 157 -25.56 -16.07 -22.23
CA ARG A 157 -25.79 -15.28 -21.02
C ARG A 157 -25.15 -15.92 -19.79
N VAL A 158 -25.34 -17.23 -19.60
CA VAL A 158 -24.81 -17.99 -18.47
C VAL A 158 -23.27 -17.98 -18.44
N VAL A 159 -22.62 -18.01 -19.60
CA VAL A 159 -21.15 -17.89 -19.70
C VAL A 159 -20.69 -16.47 -19.42
N GLU A 160 -21.36 -15.45 -19.95
CA GLU A 160 -21.03 -14.06 -19.65
C GLU A 160 -21.21 -13.75 -18.16
N GLU A 161 -22.28 -14.22 -17.53
CA GLU A 161 -22.49 -14.08 -16.09
C GLU A 161 -21.37 -14.75 -15.28
N GLN A 162 -20.92 -15.94 -15.66
CA GLN A 162 -19.76 -16.59 -15.01
C GLN A 162 -18.47 -15.78 -15.16
N LYS A 163 -18.21 -15.21 -16.35
CA LYS A 163 -17.06 -14.31 -16.55
C LYS A 163 -17.16 -13.05 -15.68
N LYS A 164 -18.36 -12.52 -15.45
CA LYS A 164 -18.58 -11.37 -14.56
C LYS A 164 -18.40 -11.73 -13.09
N GLN A 165 -18.84 -12.91 -12.64
CA GLN A 165 -18.53 -13.42 -11.29
C GLN A 165 -17.02 -13.51 -11.08
N TRP A 166 -16.32 -14.07 -12.07
CA TRP A 166 -14.88 -14.17 -12.04
C TRP A 166 -14.19 -12.81 -11.93
N MET A 167 -14.61 -11.86 -12.78
CA MET A 167 -14.10 -10.50 -12.74
C MET A 167 -14.38 -9.82 -11.38
N ALA A 168 -15.55 -10.04 -10.79
CA ALA A 168 -15.87 -9.56 -9.45
C ALA A 168 -14.92 -10.16 -8.40
N LEU A 169 -14.65 -11.46 -8.47
CA LEU A 169 -13.73 -12.10 -7.53
C LEU A 169 -12.31 -11.51 -7.62
N ASN A 170 -11.81 -11.26 -8.84
CA ASN A 170 -10.53 -10.58 -9.03
C ASN A 170 -10.53 -9.15 -8.49
N VAL A 171 -11.65 -8.44 -8.61
CA VAL A 171 -11.82 -7.08 -8.05
C VAL A 171 -11.72 -7.12 -6.52
N ALA A 172 -12.42 -8.06 -5.87
CA ALA A 172 -12.34 -8.28 -4.44
C ALA A 172 -10.90 -8.64 -4.01
N MET A 173 -10.24 -9.50 -4.80
CA MET A 173 -8.87 -9.92 -4.53
C MET A 173 -7.84 -8.79 -4.71
N THR A 174 -8.02 -7.94 -5.71
CA THR A 174 -7.19 -6.74 -5.92
C THR A 174 -7.28 -5.80 -4.73
N ASN A 175 -8.50 -5.60 -4.21
CA ASN A 175 -8.71 -4.82 -3.00
C ASN A 175 -8.04 -5.44 -1.78
N LEU A 176 -8.18 -6.76 -1.56
CA LEU A 176 -7.47 -7.47 -0.49
C LEU A 176 -5.97 -7.29 -0.57
N ARG A 177 -5.37 -7.43 -1.77
CA ARG A 177 -3.93 -7.23 -1.97
C ARG A 177 -3.51 -5.81 -1.62
N SER A 178 -4.29 -4.80 -2.03
CA SER A 178 -3.99 -3.41 -1.69
C SER A 178 -3.98 -3.19 -0.17
N HIS A 179 -4.97 -3.71 0.55
CA HIS A 179 -5.01 -3.63 2.01
C HIS A 179 -3.87 -4.39 2.68
N ASN A 180 -3.52 -5.57 2.17
CA ASN A 180 -2.41 -6.35 2.68
C ASN A 180 -1.06 -5.65 2.47
N THR A 181 -0.81 -5.05 1.31
CA THR A 181 0.39 -4.25 1.05
C THR A 181 0.51 -3.07 2.03
N ILE A 182 -0.58 -2.35 2.30
CA ILE A 182 -0.60 -1.27 3.30
C ILE A 182 -0.26 -1.79 4.71
N ALA A 183 -0.76 -2.98 5.06
CA ALA A 183 -0.46 -3.61 6.33
C ALA A 183 1.02 -4.00 6.44
N GLU A 184 1.59 -4.62 5.40
CA GLU A 184 3.01 -4.96 5.34
C GLU A 184 3.92 -3.74 5.43
N GLU A 185 3.60 -2.68 4.70
CA GLU A 185 4.33 -1.40 4.77
C GLU A 185 4.27 -0.81 6.18
N SER A 186 3.10 -0.89 6.83
CA SER A 186 2.91 -0.41 8.21
C SER A 186 3.73 -1.23 9.22
N VAL A 187 3.75 -2.56 9.07
CA VAL A 187 4.54 -3.48 9.91
C VAL A 187 6.04 -3.27 9.68
N SER A 188 6.48 -3.11 8.44
CA SER A 188 7.87 -2.86 8.06
C SER A 188 8.37 -1.51 8.56
N SER A 189 7.55 -0.46 8.42
CA SER A 189 7.84 0.87 8.95
C SER A 189 7.97 0.87 10.48
N LEU A 190 7.00 0.26 11.18
CA LEU A 190 7.05 0.09 12.64
C LEU A 190 8.30 -0.69 13.06
N SER A 191 8.56 -1.80 12.37
CA SER A 191 9.71 -2.67 12.57
C SER A 191 11.04 -1.94 12.48
N SER A 192 11.23 -1.12 11.44
CA SER A 192 12.46 -0.34 11.27
C SER A 192 12.64 0.70 12.38
N GLY A 193 11.55 1.35 12.81
CA GLY A 193 11.56 2.33 13.89
C GLY A 193 11.77 1.71 15.27
N VAL A 194 11.23 0.51 15.50
CA VAL A 194 11.43 -0.27 16.74
C VAL A 194 12.86 -0.81 16.79
N GLN A 195 13.39 -1.35 15.70
CA GLN A 195 14.76 -1.87 15.68
C GLN A 195 15.80 -0.80 16.03
N LYS A 196 15.64 0.43 15.52
CA LYS A 196 16.52 1.56 15.88
C LYS A 196 16.45 1.87 17.38
N ASP A 197 15.24 1.91 17.94
CA ASP A 197 15.06 2.18 19.37
C ASP A 197 15.59 1.03 20.24
N LEU A 198 15.40 -0.22 19.83
CA LEU A 198 15.97 -1.41 20.49
C LEU A 198 17.49 -1.37 20.49
N THR A 199 18.13 -1.09 19.35
CA THR A 199 19.60 -0.97 19.29
C THR A 199 20.11 0.11 20.25
N LYS A 200 19.44 1.27 20.29
CA LYS A 200 19.78 2.35 21.23
C LYS A 200 19.63 1.89 22.69
N GLN A 201 18.47 1.33 23.05
CA GLN A 201 18.21 0.90 24.44
C GLN A 201 19.08 -0.28 24.87
N SER A 202 19.42 -1.21 23.96
CA SER A 202 20.38 -2.29 24.22
C SER A 202 21.75 -1.70 24.53
N THR A 203 22.26 -0.80 23.70
CA THR A 203 23.58 -0.18 23.94
C THR A 203 23.65 0.56 25.27
N LEU A 204 22.57 1.27 25.65
CA LEU A 204 22.49 1.94 26.95
C LEU A 204 22.45 0.93 28.12
N THR A 205 21.70 -0.15 27.97
CA THR A 205 21.60 -1.21 28.99
C THR A 205 22.92 -1.95 29.17
N ASP A 206 23.66 -2.20 28.09
CA ASP A 206 24.97 -2.85 28.11
C ASP A 206 26.04 -1.94 28.72
N ALA A 207 26.01 -0.64 28.40
CA ALA A 207 26.92 0.35 28.98
C ALA A 207 26.58 0.72 30.44
N ALA A 208 25.34 0.50 30.88
CA ALA A 208 24.84 0.90 32.20
C ALA A 208 25.73 0.45 33.36
N ASP A 209 26.09 -0.85 33.38
CA ASP A 209 26.89 -1.43 34.46
C ASP A 209 28.31 -0.86 34.51
N MET A 210 28.84 -0.49 33.35
CA MET A 210 30.14 0.19 33.27
C MET A 210 30.01 1.62 33.77
N ASN A 211 29.01 2.38 33.31
CA ASN A 211 28.80 3.77 33.70
C ASN A 211 28.52 3.90 35.21
N ILE A 212 27.71 2.99 35.78
CA ILE A 212 27.48 2.91 37.23
C ILE A 212 28.79 2.62 38.00
N ARG A 213 29.64 1.71 37.49
CA ARG A 213 30.96 1.46 38.09
C ARG A 213 31.88 2.68 38.01
N ILE A 214 31.87 3.40 36.89
CA ILE A 214 32.63 4.64 36.72
C ILE A 214 32.16 5.70 37.71
N LEU A 215 30.85 5.94 37.81
CA LEU A 215 30.26 6.90 38.76
C LEU A 215 30.61 6.59 40.23
N LYS A 216 30.65 5.30 40.61
CA LYS A 216 31.08 4.84 41.95
C LYS A 216 32.57 5.08 42.21
N SER A 217 33.37 5.20 41.16
CA SER A 217 34.83 5.31 41.28
C SER A 217 35.36 6.73 41.20
N ILE A 218 34.66 7.61 40.47
CA ILE A 218 35.05 9.01 40.31
C ILE A 218 34.77 9.75 41.61
N ARG A 219 35.84 10.20 42.26
CA ARG A 219 35.76 11.10 43.41
C ARG A 219 35.55 12.53 42.94
N ILE A 220 34.68 13.25 43.65
CA ILE A 220 34.49 14.68 43.45
C ILE A 220 35.72 15.41 43.97
N HIS A 221 36.20 16.39 43.20
CA HIS A 221 37.39 17.16 43.52
C HIS A 221 37.19 17.89 44.88
N PRO A 222 38.17 17.85 45.81
CA PRO A 222 38.01 18.43 47.15
C PRO A 222 37.60 19.90 47.15
N ALA A 223 38.14 20.68 46.20
CA ALA A 223 37.80 22.09 46.07
C ALA A 223 36.32 22.30 45.70
N ILE A 224 35.71 21.39 44.93
CA ILE A 224 34.27 21.45 44.60
C ILE A 224 33.44 21.08 45.84
N LEU A 225 33.85 20.06 46.60
CA LEU A 225 33.17 19.68 47.85
C LEU A 225 33.18 20.81 48.87
N GLN A 226 34.30 21.52 48.98
CA GLN A 226 34.42 22.69 49.85
C GLN A 226 33.46 23.80 49.43
N ALA A 227 33.35 24.11 48.14
CA ALA A 227 32.39 25.09 47.63
C ALA A 227 30.92 24.66 47.77
N LEU A 228 30.65 23.36 47.85
CA LEU A 228 29.33 22.81 48.17
C LEU A 228 29.01 22.83 49.68
N GLY A 229 29.95 23.22 50.53
CA GLY A 229 29.77 23.22 51.99
C GLY A 229 29.72 21.80 52.59
N GLU A 230 30.23 20.80 51.88
CA GLU A 230 30.23 19.41 52.34
C GLU A 230 31.34 19.17 53.37
N THR A 231 30.97 18.58 54.51
CA THR A 231 31.92 18.21 55.58
C THR A 231 32.58 16.86 55.34
N ARG A 232 32.08 16.05 54.41
CA ARG A 232 32.66 14.76 54.04
C ARG A 232 33.78 14.97 53.02
N SER A 233 34.98 14.53 53.36
CA SER A 233 36.19 14.67 52.53
C SER A 233 36.25 13.71 51.33
N GLN A 234 35.34 12.74 51.24
CA GLN A 234 35.29 11.77 50.14
C GLN A 234 33.83 11.52 49.74
N ARG A 235 33.42 12.11 48.61
CA ARG A 235 32.19 11.79 47.91
C ARG A 235 32.49 11.42 46.46
N THR A 236 31.63 10.60 45.88
CA THR A 236 31.68 10.17 44.49
C THR A 236 30.51 10.76 43.70
N LEU A 237 30.58 10.72 42.36
CA LEU A 237 29.46 11.17 41.53
C LEU A 237 28.20 10.34 41.77
N MET A 238 28.35 9.06 42.13
CA MET A 238 27.22 8.19 42.45
C MET A 238 26.43 8.67 43.68
N ASP A 239 27.05 9.35 44.65
CA ASP A 239 26.38 9.78 45.89
C ASP A 239 25.30 10.86 45.65
N TYR A 240 25.26 11.43 44.45
CA TYR A 240 24.30 12.45 44.02
C TYR A 240 23.22 11.88 43.08
N LEU A 241 23.24 10.56 42.85
CA LEU A 241 22.31 9.85 41.99
C LEU A 241 21.54 8.79 42.78
N ASP A 242 20.29 8.57 42.40
CA ASP A 242 19.50 7.48 42.95
C ASP A 242 19.90 6.16 42.26
N ILE A 243 20.63 5.32 43.00
CA ILE A 243 21.11 4.01 42.53
C ILE A 243 19.94 3.07 42.27
N GLU A 244 18.92 3.09 43.14
CA GLU A 244 17.75 2.24 43.02
C GLU A 244 16.92 2.65 41.78
N GLU A 245 16.81 3.95 41.50
CA GLU A 245 16.16 4.45 40.29
C GLU A 245 16.91 4.03 39.00
N LEU A 246 18.24 4.08 39.01
CA LEU A 246 19.08 3.64 37.87
C LEU A 246 18.98 2.12 37.63
N GLU A 247 19.06 1.31 38.69
CA GLU A 247 18.94 -0.15 38.57
C GLU A 247 17.51 -0.57 38.17
N THR A 248 16.48 0.09 38.70
CA THR A 248 15.09 -0.16 38.27
C THR A 248 14.84 0.30 36.83
N SER A 249 15.41 1.42 36.39
CA SER A 249 15.32 1.88 35.00
C SER A 249 16.02 0.92 34.03
N LYS A 250 17.19 0.38 34.42
CA LYS A 250 17.90 -0.66 33.68
C LYS A 250 17.04 -1.91 33.49
N ASN A 251 16.46 -2.44 34.58
CA ASN A 251 15.65 -3.65 34.53
C ASN A 251 14.39 -3.43 33.68
N ARG A 252 13.70 -2.30 33.84
CA ARG A 252 12.54 -1.92 33.01
C ARG A 252 12.91 -1.79 31.53
N SER A 253 14.06 -1.21 31.21
CA SER A 253 14.51 -1.07 29.82
C SER A 253 14.81 -2.41 29.19
N ARG A 254 15.44 -3.33 29.93
CA ARG A 254 15.69 -4.70 29.47
C ARG A 254 14.40 -5.47 29.21
N GLU A 255 13.48 -5.45 30.18
CA GLU A 255 12.17 -6.11 30.06
C GLU A 255 11.37 -5.54 28.89
N PHE A 256 11.34 -4.22 28.74
CA PHE A 256 10.71 -3.55 27.61
C PHE A 256 11.31 -4.00 26.26
N CYS A 257 12.64 -4.05 26.15
CA CYS A 257 13.29 -4.52 24.92
C CYS A 257 12.92 -5.97 24.60
N THR A 258 13.00 -6.88 25.57
CA THR A 258 12.70 -8.30 25.33
C THR A 258 11.24 -8.53 24.94
N THR A 259 10.31 -7.84 25.61
CA THR A 259 8.89 -7.95 25.28
C THR A 259 8.62 -7.33 23.92
N LEU A 260 9.17 -6.16 23.61
CA LEU A 260 8.96 -5.49 22.33
C LEU A 260 9.55 -6.28 21.16
N GLU A 261 10.69 -6.95 21.34
CA GLU A 261 11.26 -7.85 20.34
C GLU A 261 10.33 -9.04 20.05
N HIS A 262 9.79 -9.66 21.11
CA HIS A 262 8.84 -10.76 20.98
C HIS A 262 7.58 -10.33 20.23
N GLU A 263 6.94 -9.24 20.66
CA GLU A 263 5.71 -8.73 20.02
C GLU A 263 5.94 -8.34 18.56
N LEU A 264 7.11 -7.78 18.23
CA LEU A 264 7.47 -7.44 16.86
C LEU A 264 7.66 -8.70 16.00
N GLN A 265 8.26 -9.75 16.55
CA GLN A 265 8.46 -11.02 15.85
C GLN A 265 7.13 -11.71 15.57
N GLU A 266 6.23 -11.76 16.55
CA GLU A 266 4.87 -12.29 16.36
C GLU A 266 4.13 -11.51 15.27
N LEU A 267 4.12 -10.17 15.36
CA LEU A 267 3.48 -9.32 14.36
C LEU A 267 4.02 -9.54 12.94
N ARG A 268 5.35 -9.65 12.78
CA ARG A 268 5.98 -9.94 11.48
C ARG A 268 5.59 -11.31 10.95
N SER A 269 5.55 -12.32 11.82
CA SER A 269 5.15 -13.68 11.44
C SER A 269 3.69 -13.71 10.99
N GLY A 270 2.78 -13.03 11.71
CA GLY A 270 1.37 -12.91 11.35
C GLY A 270 1.17 -12.21 10.01
N ALA A 271 1.85 -11.08 9.78
CA ALA A 271 1.79 -10.37 8.51
C ALA A 271 2.32 -11.21 7.33
N SER A 272 3.42 -11.96 7.53
CA SER A 272 3.96 -12.85 6.50
C SER A 272 3.04 -14.02 6.18
N MET A 273 2.39 -14.61 7.19
CA MET A 273 1.40 -15.67 7.00
C MET A 273 0.20 -15.15 6.22
N LEU A 274 -0.28 -13.95 6.54
CA LEU A 274 -1.38 -13.32 5.83
C LEU A 274 -1.06 -13.06 4.36
N HIS A 275 0.15 -12.56 4.07
CA HIS A 275 0.63 -12.40 2.69
C HIS A 275 0.64 -13.73 1.93
N HIS A 276 1.12 -14.79 2.59
CA HIS A 276 1.17 -16.12 2.00
C HIS A 276 -0.22 -16.64 1.67
N HIS A 277 -1.16 -16.61 2.63
CA HIS A 277 -2.54 -17.04 2.43
C HIS A 277 -3.26 -16.21 1.33
N ALA A 278 -3.00 -14.90 1.25
CA ALA A 278 -3.54 -14.07 0.18
C ALA A 278 -3.01 -14.53 -1.19
N ASN A 279 -1.70 -14.79 -1.33
CA ASN A 279 -1.14 -15.28 -2.58
C ASN A 279 -1.63 -16.70 -2.94
N GLU A 280 -1.75 -17.59 -1.96
CA GLU A 280 -2.31 -18.92 -2.16
C GLU A 280 -3.75 -18.86 -2.66
N LEU A 281 -4.57 -17.99 -2.07
CA LEU A 281 -5.95 -17.77 -2.52
C LEU A 281 -5.99 -17.25 -3.96
N GLN A 282 -5.14 -16.30 -4.33
CA GLN A 282 -5.03 -15.82 -5.72
C GLN A 282 -4.68 -16.96 -6.68
N GLN A 283 -3.71 -17.81 -6.29
CA GLN A 283 -3.28 -18.92 -7.11
C GLN A 283 -4.42 -19.94 -7.30
N GLN A 284 -5.10 -20.33 -6.21
CA GLN A 284 -6.25 -21.23 -6.27
C GLN A 284 -7.39 -20.67 -7.13
N ILE A 285 -7.66 -19.37 -7.01
CA ILE A 285 -8.63 -18.68 -7.85
C ILE A 285 -8.23 -18.84 -9.32
N THR A 286 -6.97 -18.56 -9.67
CA THR A 286 -6.43 -18.61 -11.05
C THR A 286 -6.41 -20.03 -11.62
N ASP A 287 -6.01 -21.02 -10.83
CA ASP A 287 -5.91 -22.42 -11.27
C ASP A 287 -7.28 -23.06 -11.55
N ASN A 288 -8.31 -22.63 -10.82
CA ASN A 288 -9.67 -23.13 -11.00
C ASN A 288 -10.45 -22.38 -12.10
N GLN A 289 -9.79 -21.51 -12.87
CA GLN A 289 -10.39 -20.79 -13.99
C GLN A 289 -10.06 -21.46 -15.31
N ASP A 290 -11.10 -21.72 -16.10
CA ASP A 290 -10.97 -22.11 -17.50
C ASP A 290 -11.96 -21.34 -18.38
N PRO A 291 -11.73 -20.04 -18.62
CA PRO A 291 -12.59 -19.23 -19.48
C PRO A 291 -12.57 -19.74 -20.93
N LEU A 292 -11.48 -20.37 -21.37
CA LEU A 292 -11.34 -20.93 -22.71
C LEU A 292 -12.30 -22.11 -22.93
N SER A 293 -12.48 -22.97 -21.94
CA SER A 293 -13.46 -24.05 -21.99
C SER A 293 -14.91 -23.55 -22.06
N LEU A 294 -15.23 -22.46 -21.33
CA LEU A 294 -16.55 -21.83 -21.42
C LEU A 294 -16.82 -21.26 -22.82
N ASP A 295 -15.84 -20.55 -23.39
CA ASP A 295 -15.93 -19.98 -24.73
C ASP A 295 -16.00 -21.07 -25.82
N ALA A 296 -15.25 -22.16 -25.66
CA ALA A 296 -15.35 -23.33 -26.53
C ALA A 296 -16.75 -23.95 -26.47
N GLY A 297 -17.35 -24.03 -25.27
CA GLY A 297 -18.72 -24.51 -25.08
C GLY A 297 -19.76 -23.69 -25.83
N VAL A 298 -19.64 -22.35 -25.80
CA VAL A 298 -20.54 -21.44 -26.53
C VAL A 298 -20.30 -21.52 -28.04
N SER A 299 -19.05 -21.53 -28.49
CA SER A 299 -18.70 -21.64 -29.91
C SER A 299 -19.24 -22.93 -30.52
N ASP A 300 -19.15 -24.03 -29.78
CA ASP A 300 -19.73 -25.32 -30.17
C ASP A 300 -21.26 -25.26 -30.30
N ILE A 301 -21.95 -24.56 -29.40
CA ILE A 301 -23.41 -24.39 -29.47
C ILE A 301 -23.78 -23.56 -30.71
N GLN A 302 -23.07 -22.45 -30.96
CA GLN A 302 -23.27 -21.62 -32.15
C GLN A 302 -23.07 -22.42 -33.44
N GLY A 303 -22.01 -23.23 -33.52
CA GLY A 303 -21.77 -24.08 -34.69
C GLY A 303 -22.85 -25.15 -34.92
N VAL A 304 -23.56 -25.60 -33.88
CA VAL A 304 -24.73 -26.48 -34.03
C VAL A 304 -25.97 -25.69 -34.44
N GLN A 305 -26.15 -24.49 -33.89
CA GLN A 305 -27.25 -23.59 -34.25
C GLN A 305 -27.19 -23.21 -35.74
N GLU A 306 -26.03 -22.86 -36.27
CA GLU A 306 -25.85 -22.52 -37.69
C GLU A 306 -26.27 -23.68 -38.61
N LYS A 307 -25.90 -24.92 -38.24
CA LYS A 307 -26.29 -26.12 -38.98
C LYS A 307 -27.81 -26.34 -38.94
N ALA A 308 -28.45 -26.11 -37.79
CA ALA A 308 -29.89 -26.23 -37.67
C ALA A 308 -30.62 -25.17 -38.51
N HIS A 309 -30.19 -23.91 -38.46
CA HIS A 309 -30.73 -22.84 -39.30
C HIS A 309 -30.59 -23.15 -40.79
N PHE A 310 -29.43 -23.64 -41.23
CA PHE A 310 -29.21 -24.02 -42.62
C PHE A 310 -30.24 -25.07 -43.10
N LEU A 311 -30.50 -26.10 -42.29
CA LEU A 311 -31.52 -27.11 -42.60
C LEU A 311 -32.93 -26.52 -42.60
N SER A 312 -33.27 -25.68 -41.64
CA SER A 312 -34.58 -25.01 -41.59
C SER A 312 -34.81 -24.10 -42.80
N ASP A 313 -33.80 -23.33 -43.22
CA ASP A 313 -33.87 -22.50 -44.42
C ASP A 313 -34.00 -23.33 -45.70
N GLN A 314 -33.38 -24.51 -45.73
CA GLN A 314 -33.57 -25.48 -46.81
C GLN A 314 -35.01 -26.02 -46.83
N ILE A 315 -35.57 -26.37 -45.66
CA ILE A 315 -36.95 -26.81 -45.51
C ILE A 315 -37.91 -25.73 -46.01
N ASN A 316 -37.79 -24.50 -45.51
CA ASN A 316 -38.65 -23.38 -45.89
C ASN A 316 -38.60 -23.09 -47.40
N ARG A 317 -37.41 -23.05 -48.01
CA ARG A 317 -37.26 -22.86 -49.47
C ARG A 317 -37.94 -23.98 -50.26
N ASN A 318 -37.82 -25.21 -49.81
CA ASN A 318 -38.43 -26.37 -50.47
C ASN A 318 -39.95 -26.43 -50.25
N VAL A 319 -40.45 -26.07 -49.08
CA VAL A 319 -41.89 -25.91 -48.80
C VAL A 319 -42.48 -24.88 -49.75
N ASN A 320 -41.87 -23.70 -49.88
CA ASN A 320 -42.29 -22.68 -50.84
C ASN A 320 -42.27 -23.17 -52.30
N ARG A 321 -41.29 -23.99 -52.68
CA ARG A 321 -41.24 -24.65 -54.00
C ARG A 321 -42.37 -25.65 -54.19
N VAL A 322 -42.69 -26.46 -53.17
CA VAL A 322 -43.83 -27.40 -53.20
C VAL A 322 -45.14 -26.65 -53.34
N PHE A 323 -45.35 -25.59 -52.56
CA PHE A 323 -46.54 -24.74 -52.65
C PHE A 323 -46.69 -24.11 -54.04
N THR A 324 -45.59 -23.63 -54.63
CA THR A 324 -45.60 -23.08 -56.00
C THR A 324 -45.93 -24.16 -57.04
N LYS A 325 -45.37 -25.37 -56.91
CA LYS A 325 -45.67 -26.49 -57.81
C LYS A 325 -47.12 -26.95 -57.68
N VAL A 326 -47.62 -27.11 -56.46
CA VAL A 326 -49.02 -27.48 -56.18
C VAL A 326 -49.98 -26.43 -56.72
N SER A 327 -49.70 -25.14 -56.53
CA SER A 327 -50.48 -24.01 -57.08
C SER A 327 -50.59 -24.07 -58.61
N ARG A 328 -49.50 -24.40 -59.32
CA ARG A 328 -49.51 -24.59 -60.77
C ARG A 328 -50.34 -25.80 -61.21
N LEU A 329 -50.33 -26.89 -60.44
CA LEU A 329 -51.07 -28.12 -60.74
C LEU A 329 -52.59 -27.97 -60.59
N ILE A 330 -53.05 -27.15 -59.64
CA ILE A 330 -54.48 -26.91 -59.39
C ILE A 330 -55.00 -25.57 -59.92
N ASN A 331 -54.12 -24.75 -60.53
CA ASN A 331 -54.42 -23.43 -61.09
C ASN A 331 -55.12 -22.47 -60.09
N ILE A 332 -54.73 -22.53 -58.82
CA ILE A 332 -55.22 -21.64 -57.74
C ILE A 332 -54.05 -20.78 -57.26
N PRO A 333 -54.22 -19.46 -57.08
CA PRO A 333 -53.17 -18.60 -56.55
C PRO A 333 -52.72 -19.03 -55.16
N ILE A 334 -51.41 -18.95 -54.89
CA ILE A 334 -50.76 -19.37 -53.63
C ILE A 334 -51.44 -18.73 -52.41
N THR A 335 -51.83 -17.45 -52.49
CA THR A 335 -52.50 -16.71 -51.42
C THR A 335 -53.84 -17.31 -50.98
N SER A 336 -54.59 -17.92 -51.91
CA SER A 336 -55.85 -18.61 -51.59
C SER A 336 -55.62 -20.01 -51.02
N LEU A 337 -54.47 -20.62 -51.30
CA LEU A 337 -54.11 -21.96 -50.81
C LEU A 337 -53.64 -21.93 -49.36
N THR A 338 -52.84 -20.92 -48.99
CA THR A 338 -52.32 -20.78 -47.62
C THR A 338 -53.43 -20.56 -46.58
N ASN A 339 -54.54 -19.91 -46.97
CA ASN A 339 -55.68 -19.65 -46.08
C ASN A 339 -56.64 -20.84 -45.91
N GLN A 340 -56.45 -21.94 -46.67
CA GLN A 340 -57.32 -23.11 -46.67
C GLN A 340 -56.60 -24.39 -46.23
N ILE A 341 -55.45 -24.27 -45.55
CA ILE A 341 -54.66 -25.43 -45.11
C ILE A 341 -55.26 -25.99 -43.81
N PRO A 342 -55.75 -27.24 -43.81
CA PRO A 342 -56.17 -27.91 -42.59
C PRO A 342 -54.95 -28.30 -41.73
N ASP A 343 -55.13 -28.32 -40.41
CA ASP A 343 -54.13 -28.89 -39.50
C ASP A 343 -53.84 -30.35 -39.89
N ILE A 344 -52.65 -30.85 -39.58
CA ILE A 344 -52.26 -32.22 -39.91
C ILE A 344 -53.18 -33.22 -39.22
N ASN A 345 -53.65 -32.92 -38.01
CA ASN A 345 -54.59 -33.75 -37.27
C ASN A 345 -55.98 -33.80 -37.93
N ASP A 346 -56.45 -32.68 -38.49
CA ASP A 346 -57.68 -32.65 -39.27
C ASP A 346 -57.51 -33.43 -40.59
N SER A 347 -56.31 -33.39 -41.17
CA SER A 347 -55.95 -34.12 -42.39
C SER A 347 -55.91 -35.64 -42.22
N VAL A 348 -55.62 -36.12 -40.99
CA VAL A 348 -55.79 -37.53 -40.61
C VAL A 348 -57.27 -37.94 -40.59
N ALA A 349 -58.22 -37.01 -40.43
CA ALA A 349 -59.66 -37.29 -40.50
C ALA A 349 -60.30 -36.99 -41.87
N LEU A 350 -59.61 -36.29 -42.77
CA LEU A 350 -60.13 -35.98 -44.11
C LEU A 350 -60.43 -37.23 -44.94
N SER A 351 -61.55 -37.16 -45.67
CA SER A 351 -62.03 -38.15 -46.65
C SER A 351 -62.24 -37.49 -48.03
N SER A 352 -62.14 -38.30 -49.09
CA SER A 352 -62.06 -37.88 -50.50
C SER A 352 -63.35 -37.28 -51.12
N SER A 353 -64.33 -36.89 -50.33
CA SER A 353 -65.71 -36.65 -50.79
C SER A 353 -66.07 -35.18 -51.09
N SER A 354 -65.11 -34.25 -51.04
CA SER A 354 -65.46 -32.82 -50.94
C SER A 354 -65.08 -31.93 -52.12
N PHE A 355 -64.36 -32.41 -53.15
CA PHE A 355 -64.01 -31.58 -54.31
C PHE A 355 -64.03 -32.38 -55.63
N SER A 356 -65.12 -32.26 -56.36
CA SER A 356 -65.27 -32.79 -57.71
C SER A 356 -64.60 -31.88 -58.75
N SER A 357 -63.31 -32.09 -59.00
CA SER A 357 -62.68 -31.72 -60.28
C SER A 357 -62.15 -32.99 -60.92
N SER A 358 -62.92 -33.54 -61.85
CA SER A 358 -62.64 -34.78 -62.58
C SER A 358 -61.57 -34.56 -63.67
N THR A 359 -60.34 -34.26 -63.26
CA THR A 359 -59.21 -34.14 -64.18
C THR A 359 -58.19 -35.20 -63.83
N THR A 360 -58.08 -36.22 -64.68
CA THR A 360 -57.05 -37.24 -64.55
C THR A 360 -55.67 -36.58 -64.64
N PRO A 361 -54.75 -36.81 -63.68
CA PRO A 361 -53.44 -36.17 -63.69
C PRO A 361 -52.64 -36.61 -64.91
N SER A 362 -51.97 -35.65 -65.56
CA SER A 362 -51.03 -35.93 -66.66
C SER A 362 -49.85 -36.77 -66.17
N THR A 363 -49.16 -37.46 -67.08
CA THR A 363 -47.95 -38.23 -66.75
C THR A 363 -46.90 -37.35 -66.06
N GLU A 364 -46.75 -36.10 -66.50
CA GLU A 364 -45.84 -35.11 -65.90
C GLU A 364 -46.25 -34.73 -64.46
N ALA A 365 -47.54 -34.62 -64.16
CA ALA A 365 -48.03 -34.36 -62.80
C ALA A 365 -47.74 -35.55 -61.85
N ARG A 366 -47.84 -36.79 -62.35
CA ARG A 366 -47.50 -38.00 -61.57
C ARG A 366 -46.03 -38.07 -61.19
N ASP A 367 -45.14 -37.74 -62.13
CA ASP A 367 -43.70 -37.68 -61.85
C ASP A 367 -43.36 -36.57 -60.85
N GLN A 368 -44.05 -35.43 -60.93
CA GLN A 368 -43.92 -34.34 -59.96
C GLN A 368 -44.40 -34.74 -58.56
N PHE A 369 -45.52 -35.46 -58.44
CA PHE A 369 -45.98 -35.96 -57.14
C PHE A 369 -45.05 -37.00 -56.55
N LYS A 370 -44.45 -37.87 -57.37
CA LYS A 370 -43.43 -38.82 -56.90
C LYS A 370 -42.23 -38.10 -56.28
N MET A 371 -41.74 -37.05 -56.93
CA MET A 371 -40.66 -36.23 -56.36
C MET A 371 -41.05 -35.54 -55.04
N ILE A 372 -42.30 -35.08 -54.91
CA ILE A 372 -42.80 -34.46 -53.67
C ILE A 372 -42.98 -35.51 -52.56
N TYR A 373 -43.42 -36.71 -52.92
CA TYR A 373 -43.52 -37.85 -52.00
C TYR A 373 -42.16 -38.24 -51.43
N ASP A 374 -41.17 -38.45 -52.31
CA ASP A 374 -39.80 -38.80 -51.91
C ASP A 374 -39.19 -37.72 -51.00
N LEU A 375 -39.48 -36.44 -51.28
CA LEU A 375 -39.09 -35.32 -50.43
C LEU A 375 -39.75 -35.36 -49.03
N ALA A 376 -41.05 -35.67 -48.96
CA ALA A 376 -41.77 -35.80 -47.69
C ALA A 376 -41.26 -36.97 -46.85
N VAL A 377 -40.96 -38.11 -47.49
CA VAL A 377 -40.32 -39.27 -46.85
C VAL A 377 -38.96 -38.89 -46.26
N MET A 378 -38.15 -38.14 -47.01
CA MET A 378 -36.84 -37.66 -46.55
C MET A 378 -36.96 -36.70 -45.37
N TYR A 379 -37.97 -35.83 -45.33
CA TYR A 379 -38.19 -34.92 -44.20
C TYR A 379 -38.58 -35.65 -42.91
N ILE A 380 -39.45 -36.66 -43.01
CA ILE A 380 -39.88 -37.48 -41.86
C ILE A 380 -38.72 -38.31 -41.31
N ASN A 381 -37.93 -38.93 -42.19
CA ASN A 381 -36.91 -39.89 -41.76
C ASN A 381 -35.55 -39.25 -41.46
N GLU A 382 -35.23 -38.09 -42.04
CA GLU A 382 -33.90 -37.50 -41.94
C GLU A 382 -33.89 -36.06 -41.43
N GLU A 383 -34.53 -35.11 -42.13
CA GLU A 383 -34.28 -33.68 -41.90
C GLU A 383 -34.87 -33.16 -40.58
N ILE A 384 -36.14 -33.47 -40.30
CA ILE A 384 -36.78 -33.07 -39.03
C ILE A 384 -36.11 -33.79 -37.85
N PRO A 385 -35.85 -35.12 -37.89
CA PRO A 385 -35.07 -35.80 -36.86
C PRO A 385 -33.67 -35.20 -36.63
N LYS A 386 -32.97 -34.74 -37.67
CA LYS A 386 -31.67 -34.06 -37.55
C LYS A 386 -31.79 -32.75 -36.77
N ILE A 387 -32.81 -31.92 -37.05
CA ILE A 387 -33.03 -30.67 -36.31
C ILE A 387 -33.39 -30.96 -34.84
N ILE A 388 -34.21 -31.98 -34.57
CA ILE A 388 -34.50 -32.44 -33.20
C ILE A 388 -33.21 -32.88 -32.49
N ALA A 389 -32.32 -33.61 -33.17
CA ALA A 389 -31.03 -34.01 -32.62
C ALA A 389 -30.12 -32.81 -32.31
N TYR A 390 -30.15 -31.77 -33.15
CA TYR A 390 -29.43 -30.52 -32.89
C TYR A 390 -29.99 -29.77 -31.68
N GLU A 391 -31.31 -29.64 -31.55
CA GLU A 391 -31.97 -29.07 -30.36
C GLU A 391 -31.53 -29.82 -29.10
N LYS A 392 -31.60 -31.15 -29.10
CA LYS A 392 -31.19 -31.98 -27.96
C LYS A 392 -29.74 -31.80 -27.59
N ARG A 393 -28.86 -31.66 -28.59
CA ARG A 393 -27.43 -31.44 -28.37
C ARG A 393 -27.18 -30.07 -27.74
N ILE A 394 -27.82 -29.02 -28.23
CA ILE A 394 -27.72 -27.66 -27.66
C ILE A 394 -28.28 -27.65 -26.24
N ARG A 395 -29.46 -28.23 -26.03
CA ARG A 395 -30.11 -28.38 -24.72
C ARG A 395 -29.20 -29.05 -23.69
N ARG A 396 -28.54 -30.15 -24.06
CA ARG A 396 -27.58 -30.84 -23.18
C ARG A 396 -26.40 -29.94 -22.82
N LYS A 397 -25.79 -29.29 -23.81
CA LYS A 397 -24.66 -28.38 -23.56
C LYS A 397 -25.06 -27.16 -22.71
N ALA A 398 -26.25 -26.61 -22.94
CA ALA A 398 -26.79 -25.54 -22.10
C ALA A 398 -26.99 -26.01 -20.66
N ALA A 399 -27.50 -27.23 -20.45
CA ALA A 399 -27.63 -27.82 -19.12
C ALA A 399 -26.26 -28.02 -18.44
N ASP A 400 -25.24 -28.46 -19.17
CA ASP A 400 -23.87 -28.61 -18.66
C ASP A 400 -23.30 -27.24 -18.22
N LEU A 401 -23.49 -26.19 -19.02
CA LEU A 401 -23.06 -24.81 -18.70
C LEU A 401 -23.82 -24.23 -17.50
N ILE A 402 -25.12 -24.53 -17.37
CA ILE A 402 -25.92 -24.17 -16.19
C ILE A 402 -25.41 -24.89 -14.94
N GLY A 403 -25.07 -26.18 -15.06
CA GLY A 403 -24.44 -26.95 -13.99
C GLY A 403 -23.09 -26.36 -13.56
N ALA A 404 -22.26 -25.97 -14.53
CA ALA A 404 -21.00 -25.26 -14.27
C ALA A 404 -21.23 -23.92 -13.56
N LYS A 405 -22.25 -23.14 -13.96
CA LYS A 405 -22.64 -21.90 -13.27
C LYS A 405 -23.02 -22.15 -11.81
N ARG A 406 -23.79 -23.19 -11.51
CA ARG A 406 -24.11 -23.55 -10.11
C ARG A 406 -22.85 -23.75 -9.27
N GLN A 407 -21.87 -24.49 -9.81
CA GLN A 407 -20.60 -24.71 -9.13
C GLN A 407 -19.77 -23.41 -9.01
N SER A 408 -19.81 -22.54 -10.02
CA SER A 408 -19.17 -21.23 -10.00
C SER A 408 -19.70 -20.36 -8.86
N VAL A 409 -21.02 -20.31 -8.66
CA VAL A 409 -21.65 -19.57 -7.53
C VAL A 409 -21.15 -20.11 -6.20
N VAL A 410 -21.13 -21.44 -6.01
CA VAL A 410 -20.64 -22.06 -4.76
C VAL A 410 -19.19 -21.67 -4.48
N ARG A 411 -18.29 -21.86 -5.47
CA ARG A 411 -16.87 -21.51 -5.33
C ARG A 411 -16.67 -20.03 -5.09
N PHE A 412 -17.44 -19.18 -5.76
CA PHE A 412 -17.38 -17.73 -5.56
C PHE A 412 -17.66 -17.39 -4.09
N LEU A 413 -18.69 -17.97 -3.49
CA LEU A 413 -19.03 -17.75 -2.09
C LEU A 413 -17.93 -18.26 -1.16
N GLU A 414 -17.41 -19.47 -1.37
CA GLU A 414 -16.27 -20.02 -0.61
C GLU A 414 -15.04 -19.09 -0.65
N TYR A 415 -14.72 -18.54 -1.82
CA TYR A 415 -13.61 -17.60 -1.94
C TYR A 415 -13.91 -16.26 -1.29
N MET A 416 -15.13 -15.75 -1.41
CA MET A 416 -15.52 -14.50 -0.75
C MET A 416 -15.51 -14.62 0.78
N HIS A 417 -15.87 -15.79 1.34
CA HIS A 417 -15.68 -16.08 2.76
C HIS A 417 -14.21 -15.95 3.16
N ARG A 418 -13.31 -16.61 2.43
CA ARG A 418 -11.86 -16.51 2.70
C ARG A 418 -11.31 -15.10 2.53
N VAL A 419 -11.77 -14.35 1.52
CA VAL A 419 -11.41 -12.93 1.37
C VAL A 419 -11.86 -12.13 2.59
N SER A 420 -13.08 -12.39 3.09
CA SER A 420 -13.61 -11.73 4.29
C SER A 420 -12.79 -12.06 5.54
N ASP A 421 -12.42 -13.33 5.72
CA ASP A 421 -11.57 -13.76 6.85
C ASP A 421 -10.22 -13.07 6.81
N LEU A 422 -9.56 -13.06 5.64
CA LEU A 422 -8.27 -12.37 5.46
C LEU A 422 -8.38 -10.85 5.67
N GLN A 423 -9.47 -10.21 5.26
CA GLN A 423 -9.72 -8.79 5.55
C GLN A 423 -9.85 -8.54 7.06
N SER A 424 -10.54 -9.43 7.77
CA SER A 424 -10.66 -9.36 9.23
C SER A 424 -9.30 -9.53 9.90
N ASP A 425 -8.49 -10.48 9.43
CA ASP A 425 -7.13 -10.68 9.93
C ASP A 425 -6.24 -9.46 9.67
N ILE A 426 -6.32 -8.82 8.49
CA ILE A 426 -5.62 -7.55 8.21
C ILE A 426 -6.02 -6.48 9.21
N ALA A 427 -7.31 -6.33 9.49
CA ALA A 427 -7.79 -5.36 10.47
C ALA A 427 -7.25 -5.63 11.87
N SER A 428 -7.15 -6.90 12.27
CA SER A 428 -6.54 -7.31 13.55
C SER A 428 -5.05 -6.97 13.62
N VAL A 429 -4.28 -7.23 12.55
CA VAL A 429 -2.87 -6.89 12.43
C VAL A 429 -2.67 -5.37 12.53
N MET A 430 -3.52 -4.58 11.85
CA MET A 430 -3.46 -3.13 11.90
C MET A 430 -3.80 -2.56 13.28
N SER A 431 -4.77 -3.15 13.99
CA SER A 431 -5.04 -2.81 15.38
C SER A 431 -3.85 -3.14 16.28
N TYR A 432 -3.17 -4.25 16.00
CA TYR A 432 -2.00 -4.67 16.76
C TYR A 432 -0.79 -3.74 16.54
N VAL A 433 -0.55 -3.33 15.29
CA VAL A 433 0.44 -2.30 14.94
C VAL A 433 0.20 -1.01 15.75
N GLU A 434 -1.04 -0.55 15.84
CA GLU A 434 -1.36 0.67 16.59
C GLU A 434 -1.18 0.48 18.10
N SER A 435 -1.50 -0.70 18.62
CA SER A 435 -1.27 -1.07 20.02
C SER A 435 0.22 -1.00 20.39
N ILE A 436 1.10 -1.54 19.54
CA ILE A 436 2.57 -1.45 19.75
C ILE A 436 3.06 0.00 19.65
N ARG A 437 2.55 0.80 18.69
CA ARG A 437 2.90 2.23 18.58
C ARG A 437 2.54 2.99 19.85
N LYS A 438 1.33 2.77 20.37
CA LYS A 438 0.86 3.38 21.61
C LYS A 438 1.70 2.95 22.80
N TRP A 439 1.92 1.64 22.97
CA TRP A 439 2.73 1.11 24.07
C TRP A 439 4.15 1.68 24.08
N LYS A 440 4.77 1.79 22.90
CA LYS A 440 6.07 2.46 22.72
C LYS A 440 6.04 3.94 23.10
N ALA A 441 4.99 4.67 22.72
CA ALA A 441 4.85 6.08 23.07
C ALA A 441 4.66 6.27 24.59
N ASP A 442 3.86 5.41 25.23
CA ASP A 442 3.63 5.41 26.67
C ASP A 442 4.91 5.07 27.45
N TYR A 443 5.72 4.13 26.94
CA TYR A 443 7.05 3.84 27.48
C TYR A 443 7.96 5.08 27.42
N LYS A 444 8.04 5.74 26.25
CA LYS A 444 8.85 6.97 26.10
C LYS A 444 8.37 8.11 27.00
N ARG A 445 7.06 8.26 27.20
CA ARG A 445 6.51 9.29 28.10
C ARG A 445 6.86 9.01 29.57
N THR A 446 6.79 7.75 29.99
CA THR A 446 7.02 7.35 31.38
C THR A 446 8.51 7.35 31.74
N ASN A 447 9.37 6.95 30.80
CA ASN A 447 10.80 6.79 31.03
C ASN A 447 11.67 7.91 30.43
N GLY A 448 11.09 8.86 29.70
CA GLY A 448 11.82 9.96 29.05
C GLY A 448 12.58 10.90 29.98
N GLY A 449 12.23 10.94 31.28
CA GLY A 449 12.97 11.68 32.31
C GLY A 449 13.83 10.81 33.24
N ARG A 450 13.83 9.48 33.06
CA ARG A 450 14.49 8.49 33.90
C ARG A 450 15.42 7.60 33.07
N SER A 451 16.03 8.16 32.03
CA SER A 451 16.78 7.38 31.05
C SER A 451 18.13 6.93 31.64
N LEU A 452 18.59 5.75 31.21
CA LEU A 452 19.95 5.29 31.48
C LEU A 452 21.03 6.22 30.93
N GLU A 453 20.65 7.15 30.05
CA GLU A 453 21.53 8.18 29.49
C GLU A 453 22.05 9.10 30.60
N VAL A 454 21.28 9.33 31.68
CA VAL A 454 21.68 10.19 32.81
C VAL A 454 23.01 9.73 33.42
N ALA A 455 23.27 8.42 33.51
CA ALA A 455 24.51 7.91 34.07
C ALA A 455 25.74 8.31 33.22
N GLU A 456 25.60 8.34 31.90
CA GLU A 456 26.64 8.77 30.98
C GLU A 456 26.77 10.29 30.94
N GLU A 457 25.63 10.99 30.88
CA GLU A 457 25.55 12.46 30.83
C GLU A 457 26.16 13.12 32.07
N VAL A 458 26.01 12.54 33.26
CA VAL A 458 26.60 13.06 34.50
C VAL A 458 28.13 13.00 34.47
N ILE A 459 28.69 11.92 33.92
CA ILE A 459 30.16 11.78 33.74
C ILE A 459 30.66 12.90 32.82
N TYR A 460 29.95 13.14 31.71
CA TYR A 460 30.30 14.20 30.76
C TYR A 460 30.14 15.59 31.37
N ALA A 461 29.02 15.87 32.02
CA ALA A 461 28.76 17.15 32.67
C ALA A 461 29.83 17.49 33.72
N TYR A 462 30.26 16.49 34.50
CA TYR A 462 31.33 16.67 35.48
C TYR A 462 32.69 16.95 34.82
N ALA A 463 33.02 16.26 33.73
CA ALA A 463 34.24 16.54 32.97
C ALA A 463 34.27 17.98 32.43
N TYR A 464 33.14 18.44 31.87
CA TYR A 464 33.00 19.81 31.37
C TYR A 464 33.13 20.83 32.51
N LEU A 465 32.58 20.53 33.68
CA LEU A 465 32.73 21.39 34.85
C LEU A 465 34.21 21.55 35.24
N LEU A 466 34.95 20.43 35.38
CA LEU A 466 36.38 20.47 35.70
C LEU A 466 37.18 21.29 34.69
N LEU A 467 36.93 21.04 33.40
CA LEU A 467 37.59 21.72 32.30
C LEU A 467 37.29 23.22 32.28
N GLU A 468 36.02 23.60 32.45
CA GLU A 468 35.61 25.00 32.47
C GLU A 468 36.23 25.75 33.66
N MET A 469 36.35 25.10 34.81
CA MET A 469 36.99 25.67 35.99
C MET A 469 38.50 25.88 35.79
N ALA A 470 39.19 24.89 35.21
CA ALA A 470 40.60 25.03 34.84
C ALA A 470 40.80 26.15 33.80
N ARG A 471 39.95 26.21 32.78
CA ARG A 471 39.97 27.26 31.75
C ARG A 471 39.82 28.65 32.34
N ARG A 472 38.85 28.86 33.24
CA ARG A 472 38.63 30.15 33.91
C ARG A 472 39.81 30.56 34.77
N LYS A 473 40.46 29.61 35.45
CA LYS A 473 41.67 29.86 36.23
C LYS A 473 42.82 30.32 35.33
N GLU A 474 43.10 29.60 34.24
CA GLU A 474 44.17 29.98 33.32
C GLU A 474 43.92 31.33 32.66
N TYR A 475 42.68 31.59 32.24
CA TYR A 475 42.29 32.90 31.72
C TYR A 475 42.50 34.02 32.74
N SER A 476 42.16 33.77 34.01
CA SER A 476 42.40 34.71 35.13
C SER A 476 43.90 34.98 35.34
N THR A 477 44.74 33.94 35.26
CA THR A 477 46.21 34.07 35.33
C THR A 477 46.75 34.89 34.17
N ILE A 478 46.29 34.62 32.93
CA ILE A 478 46.69 35.38 31.73
C ILE A 478 46.32 36.87 31.90
N LEU A 479 45.11 37.18 32.38
CA LEU A 479 44.70 38.56 32.62
C LEU A 479 45.58 39.24 33.69
N LEU A 480 45.94 38.54 34.76
CA LEU A 480 46.80 39.08 35.81
C LEU A 480 48.23 39.31 35.33
N GLU A 481 48.85 38.32 34.67
CA GLU A 481 50.20 38.42 34.08
C GLU A 481 50.29 39.62 33.12
N ASN A 482 49.29 39.79 32.25
CA ASN A 482 49.28 40.87 31.27
C ASN A 482 49.00 42.24 31.88
N SER A 483 48.13 42.31 32.89
CA SER A 483 47.87 43.54 33.63
C SER A 483 49.14 44.03 34.34
N ASN A 484 49.88 43.10 34.97
CA ASN A 484 51.17 43.38 35.59
C ASN A 484 52.21 43.83 34.55
N ALA A 485 52.33 43.11 33.42
CA ALA A 485 53.27 43.50 32.36
C ALA A 485 52.96 44.90 31.76
N THR A 486 51.67 45.24 31.62
CA THR A 486 51.24 46.56 31.16
C THR A 486 51.52 47.64 32.20
N ALA A 487 51.27 47.34 33.48
CA ALA A 487 51.60 48.24 34.59
C ALA A 487 53.11 48.53 34.64
N ASP A 488 53.94 47.51 34.48
CA ASP A 488 55.41 47.63 34.43
C ASP A 488 55.86 48.50 33.25
N LEU A 489 55.27 48.30 32.06
CA LEU A 489 55.55 49.12 30.89
C LEU A 489 55.23 50.59 31.15
N LEU A 490 54.03 50.88 31.65
CA LEU A 490 53.59 52.24 31.97
C LEU A 490 54.46 52.89 33.07
N ALA A 491 54.86 52.12 34.08
CA ALA A 491 55.79 52.56 35.12
C ALA A 491 57.16 52.95 34.52
N SER A 492 57.65 52.22 33.52
CA SER A 492 58.90 52.55 32.81
C SER A 492 58.80 53.87 32.04
N TYR A 493 57.67 54.13 31.36
CA TYR A 493 57.43 55.39 30.65
C TYR A 493 57.30 56.55 31.62
N ARG A 494 56.59 56.37 32.73
CA ARG A 494 56.50 57.35 33.82
C ARG A 494 57.89 57.73 34.32
N THR A 495 58.77 56.75 34.53
CA THR A 495 60.15 56.99 34.97
C THR A 495 60.96 57.78 33.94
N LYS A 496 60.79 57.49 32.64
CA LYS A 496 61.46 58.24 31.56
C LYS A 496 60.94 59.67 31.45
N GLU A 497 59.63 59.89 31.59
CA GLU A 497 59.03 61.21 31.54
C GLU A 497 59.42 62.05 32.76
N GLN A 498 59.42 61.46 33.95
CA GLN A 498 59.94 62.11 35.16
C GLN A 498 61.39 62.58 34.94
N LYS A 499 62.26 61.73 34.37
CA LYS A 499 63.65 62.12 34.04
C LYS A 499 63.73 63.27 33.02
N ARG A 500 62.84 63.31 32.02
CA ARG A 500 62.77 64.41 31.03
C ARG A 500 62.32 65.71 31.69
N ARG A 501 61.27 65.64 32.53
CA ARG A 501 60.77 66.76 33.34
C ARG A 501 61.86 67.29 34.26
N ASP A 502 62.53 66.43 35.02
CA ASP A 502 63.63 66.82 35.92
C ASP A 502 64.79 67.47 35.16
N ARG A 503 65.07 67.04 33.92
CA ARG A 503 66.08 67.66 33.05
C ARG A 503 65.61 69.02 32.54
N PHE A 504 64.35 69.14 32.13
CA PHE A 504 63.75 70.40 31.69
C PHE A 504 63.74 71.44 32.80
N LEU A 505 63.25 71.06 33.98
CA LEU A 505 63.23 71.88 35.19
C LEU A 505 64.66 72.30 35.61
N ARG A 506 65.65 71.41 35.57
CA ARG A 506 67.02 71.79 35.95
C ARG A 506 67.74 72.68 34.95
N LYS A 507 67.58 72.41 33.65
CA LYS A 507 68.45 73.00 32.62
C LYS A 507 67.82 74.16 31.86
N TYR A 508 66.51 74.11 31.62
CA TYR A 508 65.86 75.00 30.65
C TYR A 508 64.88 75.98 31.30
N ILE A 509 64.26 75.65 32.44
CA ILE A 509 63.25 76.54 33.07
C ILE A 509 63.82 77.91 33.43
N GLY A 510 65.07 77.97 33.93
CA GLY A 510 65.74 79.22 34.30
C GLY A 510 66.22 80.05 33.10
N MET A 511 66.18 79.50 31.89
CA MET A 511 66.55 80.20 30.65
C MET A 511 65.35 80.84 29.94
N LEU A 512 64.12 80.60 30.43
CA LEU A 512 62.91 81.15 29.82
C LEU A 512 62.69 82.60 30.27
N PRO A 513 62.32 83.53 29.36
CA PRO A 513 62.11 84.94 29.68
C PRO A 513 60.80 85.22 30.44
N PHE A 514 60.05 84.18 30.82
CA PHE A 514 58.79 84.25 31.55
C PHE A 514 58.69 83.08 32.54
N LYS A 515 57.99 83.27 33.66
CA LYS A 515 57.73 82.20 34.65
C LYS A 515 56.56 81.35 34.20
N VAL A 516 56.77 80.04 34.03
CA VAL A 516 55.69 79.06 33.79
C VAL A 516 55.51 78.23 35.06
N SER A 517 54.29 78.20 35.64
CA SER A 517 53.97 77.39 36.82
C SER A 517 53.86 75.91 36.46
N ILE A 518 55.00 75.25 36.30
CA ILE A 518 55.10 73.79 36.08
C ILE A 518 55.73 73.11 37.32
N GLU A 519 56.21 73.87 38.31
CA GLU A 519 56.96 73.30 39.45
C GLU A 519 56.11 72.41 40.38
N ASN A 520 54.78 72.61 40.45
CA ASN A 520 53.88 71.86 41.36
C ASN A 520 52.99 70.82 40.68
N ASP A 521 53.09 70.65 39.36
CA ASP A 521 52.23 69.72 38.64
C ASP A 521 52.79 68.29 38.72
N THR A 522 52.03 67.36 39.31
CA THR A 522 52.46 65.96 39.49
C THR A 522 52.39 65.22 38.16
N THR A 523 53.43 64.45 37.81
CA THR A 523 53.44 63.63 36.60
C THR A 523 52.19 62.73 36.52
N PRO A 524 51.46 62.71 35.39
CA PRO A 524 50.28 61.87 35.23
C PRO A 524 50.58 60.41 35.59
N HIS A 525 49.71 59.80 36.40
CA HIS A 525 49.81 58.40 36.79
C HIS A 525 48.62 57.62 36.22
N CYS A 526 48.88 56.39 35.81
CA CYS A 526 47.88 55.42 35.40
C CYS A 526 48.08 54.18 36.28
N GLU A 527 47.04 53.78 37.01
CA GLU A 527 47.03 52.56 37.81
C GLU A 527 46.11 51.55 37.13
N ILE A 528 46.64 50.35 36.88
CA ILE A 528 45.87 49.23 36.36
C ILE A 528 45.54 48.33 37.54
N SER A 529 44.25 48.19 37.86
CA SER A 529 43.77 47.30 38.92
C SER A 529 42.86 46.24 38.33
N THR A 530 43.15 44.98 38.62
CA THR A 530 42.30 43.84 38.28
C THR A 530 41.40 43.50 39.47
N VAL A 531 40.16 44.02 39.45
CA VAL A 531 39.19 43.77 40.53
C VAL A 531 38.56 42.38 40.35
N HIS A 532 38.37 41.64 41.45
CA HIS A 532 37.62 40.36 41.56
C HIS A 532 38.27 39.06 41.04
N LEU A 533 39.60 38.93 41.05
CA LEU A 533 40.26 37.65 40.74
C LEU A 533 40.35 36.70 41.95
N GLU A 534 40.35 37.24 43.17
CA GLU A 534 40.42 36.47 44.41
C GLU A 534 39.11 36.59 45.19
N SER A 535 38.22 35.62 45.04
CA SER A 535 37.18 35.32 46.04
C SER A 535 36.60 33.93 45.80
N ASP A 536 36.92 33.00 46.69
CA ASP A 536 36.13 31.82 47.04
C ASP A 536 35.77 30.83 45.92
N ARG A 537 36.63 30.68 44.90
CA ARG A 537 36.43 29.70 43.82
C ARG A 537 37.26 28.44 44.07
N PRO A 538 36.73 27.25 43.74
CA PRO A 538 37.49 26.01 43.81
C PRO A 538 38.75 26.09 42.95
N GLU A 539 39.92 25.87 43.55
CA GLU A 539 41.16 25.79 42.81
C GLU A 539 41.26 24.46 42.07
N ILE A 540 40.97 24.48 40.78
CA ILE A 540 41.15 23.35 39.87
C ILE A 540 42.18 23.74 38.81
N SER A 541 43.14 22.86 38.60
CA SER A 541 44.28 23.06 37.72
C SER A 541 44.23 22.10 36.52
N ARG A 542 45.08 22.38 35.53
CA ARG A 542 45.21 21.55 34.34
C ARG A 542 45.63 20.11 34.64
N SER A 543 46.47 19.89 35.65
CA SER A 543 46.84 18.52 36.06
C SER A 543 45.63 17.72 36.50
N ASP A 544 44.66 18.35 37.16
CA ASP A 544 43.46 17.68 37.67
C ASP A 544 42.56 17.21 36.51
N VAL A 545 42.47 17.99 35.43
CA VAL A 545 41.75 17.62 34.20
C VAL A 545 42.44 16.46 33.49
N ILE A 546 43.77 16.50 33.35
CA ILE A 546 44.56 15.42 32.72
C ILE A 546 44.43 14.12 33.52
N ASP A 547 44.50 14.23 34.85
CA ASP A 547 44.37 13.09 35.75
C ASP A 547 42.97 12.46 35.65
N PHE A 548 41.92 13.29 35.58
CA PHE A 548 40.55 12.84 35.35
C PHE A 548 40.38 12.14 33.99
N VAL A 549 40.89 12.71 32.90
CA VAL A 549 40.87 12.09 31.56
C VAL A 549 41.60 10.76 31.55
N ARG A 550 42.76 10.67 32.23
CA ARG A 550 43.52 9.42 32.36
C ARG A 550 42.73 8.35 33.11
N ILE A 551 42.07 8.72 34.21
CA ILE A 551 41.22 7.80 34.99
C ILE A 551 40.07 7.29 34.12
N LEU A 552 39.36 8.17 33.42
CA LEU A 552 38.31 7.76 32.48
C LEU A 552 38.85 6.82 31.39
N GLY A 553 39.99 7.16 30.79
CA GLY A 553 40.64 6.34 29.76
C GLY A 553 40.96 4.92 30.25
N GLN A 554 41.36 4.77 31.52
CA GLN A 554 41.59 3.44 32.12
C GLN A 554 40.30 2.63 32.24
N TYR A 555 39.19 3.24 32.64
CA TYR A 555 37.90 2.55 32.75
C TYR A 555 37.33 2.14 31.40
N TYR A 556 37.42 3.01 30.40
CA TYR A 556 36.97 2.69 29.05
C TYR A 556 37.89 1.67 28.34
N ALA A 557 39.20 1.69 28.60
CA ALA A 557 40.15 0.73 28.03
C ALA A 557 40.14 -0.65 28.71
N ALA A 558 39.77 -0.73 29.99
CA ALA A 558 39.69 -1.98 30.75
C ALA A 558 38.40 -2.78 30.49
N SER A 559 37.44 -2.20 29.78
CA SER A 559 36.22 -2.91 29.38
C SER A 559 36.43 -3.78 28.14
N PRO A 560 35.90 -5.02 28.11
CA PRO A 560 35.98 -5.86 26.93
C PRO A 560 35.17 -5.23 25.80
N THR A 561 35.87 -4.74 24.77
CA THR A 561 35.29 -4.31 23.51
C THR A 561 34.61 -5.51 22.85
N GLN A 562 33.29 -5.44 22.62
CA GLN A 562 32.65 -6.32 21.64
C GLN A 562 33.07 -5.91 20.21
N PRO A 563 33.18 -6.88 19.29
CA PRO A 563 33.83 -6.70 17.99
C PRO A 563 32.95 -5.89 17.03
N GLY A 564 33.44 -4.72 16.60
CA GLY A 564 32.75 -3.88 15.60
C GLY A 564 33.36 -2.51 15.30
N SER A 565 34.32 -2.01 16.09
CA SER A 565 35.01 -0.73 15.80
C SER A 565 36.40 -0.97 15.20
N PRO A 566 36.78 -0.33 14.07
CA PRO A 566 38.10 -0.49 13.48
C PRO A 566 39.18 0.14 14.36
N ARG A 567 40.12 -0.67 14.84
CA ARG A 567 41.38 -0.20 15.42
C ARG A 567 42.16 0.61 14.37
N LEU A 568 42.39 1.89 14.61
CA LEU A 568 43.44 2.63 13.93
C LEU A 568 44.74 2.53 14.76
N ASP A 569 45.70 1.81 14.21
CA ASP A 569 47.08 1.74 14.71
C ASP A 569 47.71 3.13 14.76
N ILE A 570 47.92 3.65 15.97
CA ILE A 570 48.75 4.83 16.22
C ILE A 570 50.21 4.38 16.16
N LYS A 571 50.77 4.32 14.93
CA LYS A 571 52.22 4.39 14.72
C LYS A 571 52.55 5.35 13.58
N ASN A 572 53.21 6.43 13.96
CA ASN A 572 54.14 7.24 13.16
C ASN A 572 53.60 7.88 11.87
N ARG A 573 53.31 9.18 11.93
CA ARG A 573 53.54 10.07 10.78
C ARG A 573 54.45 11.23 11.17
N ARG A 574 55.76 10.99 10.97
CA ARG A 574 56.78 12.04 10.89
C ARG A 574 56.55 12.88 9.63
N ARG A 575 56.62 14.20 9.83
CA ARG A 575 57.21 15.24 8.94
C ARG A 575 57.37 14.89 7.45
N THR A 576 56.65 15.62 6.60
CA THR A 576 57.20 16.23 5.37
C THR A 576 56.42 17.51 5.04
N SER A 577 57.12 18.64 5.03
CA SER A 577 56.68 19.93 4.46
C SER A 577 57.22 20.06 3.01
N PRO A 578 57.02 21.18 2.28
CA PRO A 578 55.87 21.43 1.41
C PRO A 578 56.27 21.72 -0.06
N SER A 579 55.29 21.69 -0.97
CA SER A 579 55.43 22.32 -2.29
C SER A 579 54.10 22.96 -2.73
N SER A 580 54.01 24.28 -2.58
CA SER A 580 53.15 25.20 -3.34
C SER A 580 53.73 25.41 -4.76
N PRO A 581 53.03 25.94 -5.80
CA PRO A 581 52.08 27.08 -5.72
C PRO A 581 50.88 26.98 -6.72
N LYS A 582 49.87 27.86 -6.89
CA LYS A 582 49.76 29.33 -6.98
C LYS A 582 48.26 29.76 -6.95
N ILE A 583 47.99 30.90 -6.33
CA ILE A 583 47.12 32.05 -6.78
C ILE A 583 45.58 31.90 -6.84
N GLY A 584 44.90 32.74 -6.05
CA GLY A 584 43.54 33.24 -6.29
C GLY A 584 43.05 34.10 -5.10
N LYS A 585 42.74 35.38 -5.33
CA LYS A 585 42.57 36.45 -4.35
C LYS A 585 41.11 36.63 -3.87
N GLN A 586 40.98 37.15 -2.64
CA GLN A 586 39.91 38.03 -2.09
C GLN A 586 38.50 37.40 -1.96
N SER A 587 37.74 37.59 -0.88
CA SER A 587 37.50 38.80 -0.08
C SER A 587 37.21 38.51 1.39
N LEU A 588 37.44 39.53 2.23
CA LEU A 588 37.02 39.62 3.63
C LEU A 588 35.50 39.44 3.76
N GLU A 589 35.08 38.67 4.77
CA GLU A 589 33.97 39.06 5.64
C GLU A 589 34.12 38.36 7.00
N GLU A 590 34.22 39.17 8.05
CA GLU A 590 34.20 38.76 9.44
C GLU A 590 32.83 38.14 9.77
N SER A 591 32.84 36.88 10.20
CA SER A 591 31.74 36.34 11.01
C SER A 591 32.33 35.40 12.04
N ALA A 592 32.43 35.91 13.27
CA ALA A 592 32.65 35.11 14.46
C ALA A 592 31.43 34.19 14.66
N SER A 593 31.47 33.01 14.06
CA SER A 593 30.49 31.95 14.29
C SER A 593 30.91 31.16 15.54
N SER A 594 30.46 31.61 16.71
CA SER A 594 30.43 30.81 17.93
C SER A 594 29.43 29.66 17.77
N ARG A 595 29.85 28.56 17.13
CA ARG A 595 29.09 27.30 17.20
C ARG A 595 29.23 26.77 18.62
N SER A 596 28.12 26.77 19.35
CA SER A 596 28.03 26.16 20.68
C SER A 596 28.36 24.66 20.58
N ALA A 597 29.20 24.15 21.50
CA ALA A 597 29.51 22.73 21.66
C ALA A 597 28.27 21.82 21.75
N ARG A 598 27.12 22.38 22.12
CA ARG A 598 25.81 21.70 22.13
C ARG A 598 25.37 21.23 20.73
N SER A 599 25.75 21.95 19.66
CA SER A 599 25.41 21.60 18.28
C SER A 599 26.26 20.46 17.72
N GLN A 600 27.49 20.26 18.22
CA GLN A 600 28.38 19.18 17.75
C GLN A 600 28.02 17.83 18.36
N LEU A 601 27.44 17.80 19.56
CA LEU A 601 27.02 16.56 20.21
C LEU A 601 25.68 16.01 19.68
N GLN A 602 24.79 16.87 19.16
CA GLN A 602 23.49 16.43 18.65
C GLN A 602 23.52 15.83 17.23
N GLU A 603 24.54 16.09 16.42
CA GLU A 603 24.60 15.61 15.02
C GLU A 603 25.27 14.24 14.83
N SER A 604 25.94 13.68 15.85
CA SER A 604 26.67 12.41 15.67
C SER A 604 26.01 11.25 16.41
N GLY A 605 25.24 10.46 15.66
CA GLY A 605 24.66 9.21 16.14
C GLY A 605 25.70 8.26 16.71
N VAL A 606 25.38 7.79 17.93
CA VAL A 606 25.73 6.51 18.58
C VAL A 606 26.64 5.60 17.74
N VAL A 607 27.88 5.38 18.19
CA VAL A 607 28.75 4.18 18.00
C VAL A 607 30.24 4.45 18.36
N GLY A 608 30.64 5.69 18.68
CA GLY A 608 32.04 6.00 19.06
C GLY A 608 32.21 7.03 20.19
N GLY A 609 31.24 7.12 21.12
CA GLY A 609 31.09 8.23 22.07
C GLY A 609 32.29 8.45 23.00
N SER A 610 32.84 7.39 23.60
CA SER A 610 33.89 7.52 24.62
C SER A 610 35.25 7.95 24.07
N GLU A 611 35.69 7.40 22.92
CA GLU A 611 36.95 7.80 22.28
C GLU A 611 36.88 9.22 21.72
N ARG A 612 35.77 9.56 21.03
CA ARG A 612 35.54 10.93 20.55
C ARG A 612 35.44 11.95 21.67
N PHE A 613 34.89 11.55 22.82
CA PHE A 613 34.80 12.40 24.00
C PHE A 613 36.16 12.62 24.64
N ILE A 614 37.00 11.59 24.77
CA ILE A 614 38.38 11.73 25.25
C ILE A 614 39.19 12.62 24.28
N ASP A 615 39.02 12.45 22.98
CA ASP A 615 39.64 13.29 21.95
C ASP A 615 39.15 14.75 22.01
N LEU A 616 37.86 14.96 22.28
CA LEU A 616 37.27 16.28 22.48
C LEU A 616 37.83 16.94 23.74
N LEU A 617 37.91 16.21 24.86
CA LEU A 617 38.54 16.73 26.08
C LEU A 617 40.03 17.03 25.86
N HIS A 618 40.72 16.22 25.06
CA HIS A 618 42.11 16.46 24.70
C HIS A 618 42.25 17.70 23.81
N THR A 619 41.35 17.89 22.84
CA THR A 619 41.32 19.06 21.96
C THR A 619 41.00 20.33 22.75
N MET A 620 40.00 20.29 23.63
CA MET A 620 39.71 21.43 24.50
C MET A 620 40.83 21.70 25.51
N SER A 621 41.55 20.67 25.96
CA SER A 621 42.79 20.85 26.73
C SER A 621 43.94 21.44 25.89
N GLN A 622 43.94 21.29 24.57
CA GLN A 622 44.89 21.96 23.67
C GLN A 622 44.48 23.40 23.37
N GLU A 623 43.17 23.71 23.35
CA GLU A 623 42.69 25.10 23.23
C GLU A 623 43.15 25.96 24.41
N LEU A 624 43.31 25.37 25.60
CA LEU A 624 43.99 26.00 26.74
C LEU A 624 45.43 26.45 26.41
N ASP A 625 46.18 25.69 25.61
CA ASP A 625 47.53 26.08 25.16
C ASP A 625 47.48 27.28 24.20
N GLY A 626 46.42 27.38 23.41
CA GLY A 626 46.22 28.44 22.42
C GLY A 626 45.84 29.79 23.03
N LEU A 627 45.14 29.81 24.17
CA LEU A 627 44.61 31.02 24.81
C LEU A 627 45.67 32.11 25.04
N LYS A 628 46.86 31.74 25.50
CA LYS A 628 47.97 32.69 25.71
C LYS A 628 48.52 33.23 24.39
N ALA A 629 48.65 32.38 23.37
CA ALA A 629 49.17 32.75 22.06
C ALA A 629 48.17 33.62 21.26
N GLU A 630 46.88 33.28 21.30
CA GLU A 630 45.81 34.05 20.66
C GLU A 630 45.65 35.43 21.28
N PHE A 631 45.70 35.53 22.61
CA PHE A 631 45.63 36.83 23.29
C PHE A 631 46.82 37.72 22.93
N LEU A 632 48.05 37.18 22.98
CA LEU A 632 49.25 37.94 22.60
C LEU A 632 49.19 38.40 21.13
N LYS A 633 48.72 37.53 20.24
CA LYS A 633 48.51 37.87 18.83
C LYS A 633 47.43 38.94 18.64
N ALA A 634 46.34 38.90 19.42
CA ALA A 634 45.30 39.92 19.39
C ALA A 634 45.81 41.27 19.89
N VAL A 635 46.57 41.30 20.99
CA VAL A 635 47.22 42.53 21.51
C VAL A 635 48.21 43.11 20.49
N GLU A 636 49.05 42.26 19.89
CA GLU A 636 49.96 42.67 18.81
C GLU A 636 49.16 43.27 17.64
N THR A 637 48.14 42.57 17.17
CA THR A 637 47.32 43.03 16.04
C THR A 637 46.63 44.37 16.34
N SER A 638 46.06 44.55 17.54
CA SER A 638 45.40 45.80 17.95
C SER A 638 46.37 46.97 18.19
N LEU A 639 47.58 46.72 18.70
CA LEU A 639 48.59 47.75 18.91
C LEU A 639 49.27 48.19 17.59
N TYR A 640 49.39 47.28 16.61
CA TYR A 640 50.06 47.54 15.34
C TYR A 640 49.13 47.91 14.19
N GLN A 641 47.81 47.62 14.25
CA GLN A 641 46.84 48.08 13.23
C GLN A 641 46.50 49.58 13.32
N ASN A 642 46.72 50.24 14.46
CA ASN A 642 46.51 51.69 14.63
C ASN A 642 47.76 52.54 14.36
N ARG A 643 48.80 51.97 13.72
CA ARG A 643 49.92 52.75 13.16
C ARG A 643 49.76 52.86 11.65
N VAL A 644 48.83 53.70 11.21
CA VAL A 644 48.85 54.35 9.90
C VAL A 644 48.65 55.84 10.09
#